data_AF-A0A6A6CAA4-F1
#
_entry.id   AF-A0A6A6CAA4-F1
#
_cell.length_a   1.000
_cell.length_b   1.000
_cell.length_c   1.000
_cell.angle_alpha   90.00
_cell.angle_beta   90.00
_cell.angle_gamma   90.00
#
_symmetry.space_group_name_H-M   'P 1'
#
loop_
_entity.id
_entity.type
_entity.pdbx_description
1 polymer ?
#
loop_
_entity_poly.entity_id
_entity_poly.type
_entity_poly.pdbx_seq_one_letter_code
_entity_poly.pdbx_strand_id
1 'polypeptide(L)'
;MASPSLPATMRAIIHTQSTQTLALSNNEPLPDLPAGEYLLKNEAAGITNGELFWPRPPELDRSYPCVEAAGVIVQAPSRGKFKPGDKVYHRVVYPRGGGAREYSTVTEDVLALRPESISAEEAASIPVSALTAWQGLFEQANLEPNFDTTSHPPKSQRPQIFINGASGGAGNWYVQLAHAAGYYVVATCSTKNIELVRSLGADEVLDYTKTPLAEYFTTHPKYPLVFDNVGGKSLLAAWHAVAPGGKLFTIAPPGEISDFVNWKYELEPPNDKGVSEGVEGRFFLMRADGAQLGRVTELVEEGRCRGVVDGVWGMGEFEGAFGRVGSGRAVGRVVIRKPTLEMTRQADEEGMDADSFDTLMDMMKQAADMSKVSGIKSERLAEEGKDVEKARLAFVAAARGLQRRPTPSGDTLMHFEELLLDTHHRGRYVLVRVVEEPKFQPSRAITIVQDAHKQAEFVILEHGQHQLDSRVLPKGGFLAIKEPYYTVETDLQTWYIRVDHPSDIVQLSPQSAMYLLPFASGYHQAAYCYTEGLASVGENVELKLDLLRNRAYANLELGYYDSAERDARASVSSGRVAITDRDNSDAEQLLARVSARQQEQSSGTYDFEAMIEGLDSCPRIDAADFVKQTEVKASPGRSRGLFATEDIEEGEIILVEKAAHIMFDNDSDFYLAFNYDSTSDQIYRDQGALLQNIVRELDRNPSRLGEILDLFDNNYAKDPSEGTEFDGKTIIDVFHIRQLMIHNLYTCATPSTAQKRRMLGFVSYSGIQNAGIWPRANMMNHSCVQNVRRSHIGDLLILRAARRIEKGAELFSVYREDFDFEQRQSVLSLRWGIICSCAVCTAERSQTPQVRRRRGELVAKYNSLVKPSGMIVDGQLLEDNTEAVLRIYLDLDKTYEPAFQGLPELIA
;
A
#
# COMPACT_ATOMS: atom_id res chain seq x y z
N MET A 1 -38.07 6.58 34.91
CA MET A 1 -37.03 5.57 34.67
C MET A 1 -35.69 6.26 34.85
N ALA A 2 -34.79 5.73 35.68
CA ALA A 2 -33.46 6.30 35.86
C ALA A 2 -32.75 6.35 34.50
N SER A 3 -32.21 7.50 34.12
CA SER A 3 -31.38 7.60 32.92
C SER A 3 -30.22 6.62 33.09
N PRO A 4 -30.01 5.67 32.15
CA PRO A 4 -28.90 4.73 32.27
C PRO A 4 -27.61 5.53 32.44
N SER A 5 -26.79 5.16 33.43
CA SER A 5 -25.49 5.78 33.65
C SER A 5 -24.66 5.65 32.36
N LEU A 6 -24.15 6.76 31.86
CA LEU A 6 -23.29 6.76 30.67
C LEU A 6 -22.02 5.93 30.95
N PRO A 7 -21.53 5.16 29.97
CA PRO A 7 -20.30 4.40 30.14
C PRO A 7 -19.10 5.35 30.18
N ALA A 8 -18.03 4.93 30.88
CA ALA A 8 -16.78 5.69 30.93
C ALA A 8 -16.01 5.66 29.60
N THR A 9 -16.14 4.56 28.86
CA THR A 9 -15.52 4.36 27.53
C THR A 9 -16.57 3.91 26.52
N MET A 10 -16.22 3.98 25.24
CA MET A 10 -17.04 3.59 24.11
C MET A 10 -16.20 2.92 23.02
N ARG A 11 -16.87 2.18 22.15
CA ARG A 11 -16.26 1.68 20.91
C ARG A 11 -16.21 2.77 19.86
N ALA A 12 -15.13 2.78 19.10
CA ALA A 12 -14.94 3.68 17.96
C ALA A 12 -14.04 3.06 16.90
N ILE A 13 -14.34 3.33 15.64
CA ILE A 13 -13.39 3.14 14.55
C ILE A 13 -12.56 4.42 14.51
N ILE A 14 -11.25 4.27 14.62
CA ILE A 14 -10.28 5.35 14.58
C ILE A 14 -9.67 5.33 13.19
N HIS A 15 -9.69 6.49 12.54
CA HIS A 15 -8.92 6.75 11.34
C HIS A 15 -7.68 7.56 11.71
N THR A 16 -6.51 7.06 11.32
CA THR A 16 -5.24 7.77 11.50
C THR A 16 -4.81 8.35 10.16
N GLN A 17 -4.89 9.68 10.00
CA GLN A 17 -4.70 10.38 8.73
C GLN A 17 -3.30 10.18 8.16
N SER A 18 -2.27 10.20 9.00
CA SER A 18 -0.86 10.02 8.64
C SER A 18 -0.57 8.63 8.08
N THR A 19 -1.19 7.59 8.60
CA THR A 19 -0.99 6.20 8.15
C THR A 19 -2.08 5.69 7.20
N GLN A 20 -3.17 6.46 7.05
CA GLN A 20 -4.39 6.06 6.34
C GLN A 20 -4.97 4.72 6.84
N THR A 21 -4.76 4.40 8.12
CA THR A 21 -5.24 3.16 8.74
C THR A 21 -6.57 3.35 9.45
N LEU A 22 -7.37 2.28 9.48
CA LEU A 22 -8.58 2.17 10.28
C LEU A 22 -8.38 1.10 11.35
N ALA A 23 -8.78 1.39 12.58
CA ALA A 23 -8.72 0.43 13.68
C ALA A 23 -9.98 0.52 14.53
N LEU A 24 -10.55 -0.63 14.91
CA LEU A 24 -11.61 -0.68 15.91
C LEU A 24 -10.99 -0.66 17.31
N SER A 25 -11.28 0.39 18.08
CA SER A 25 -10.98 0.48 19.50
C SER A 25 -12.22 0.20 20.32
N ASN A 26 -12.06 -0.56 21.41
CA ASN A 26 -13.13 -0.86 22.36
C ASN A 26 -13.11 0.03 23.61
N ASN A 27 -12.14 0.93 23.74
CA ASN A 27 -11.84 1.66 24.98
C ASN A 27 -11.61 3.16 24.76
N GLU A 28 -12.25 3.78 23.75
CA GLU A 28 -12.13 5.23 23.59
C GLU A 28 -12.91 5.98 24.68
N PRO A 29 -12.41 7.11 25.19
CA PRO A 29 -13.14 7.89 26.17
C PRO A 29 -14.45 8.42 25.59
N LEU A 30 -15.49 8.49 26.41
CA LEU A 30 -16.70 9.23 26.05
C LEU A 30 -16.34 10.69 25.73
N PRO A 31 -16.88 11.30 24.67
CA PRO A 31 -16.53 12.68 24.33
C PRO A 31 -17.01 13.63 25.43
N ASP A 32 -16.17 14.60 25.77
CA ASP A 32 -16.58 15.75 26.59
C ASP A 32 -17.78 16.43 25.92
N LEU A 33 -18.80 16.80 26.70
CA LEU A 33 -19.98 17.50 26.21
C LEU A 33 -19.82 19.01 26.40
N PRO A 34 -19.55 19.79 25.34
CA PRO A 34 -19.43 21.24 25.46
C PRO A 34 -20.78 21.87 25.84
N ALA A 35 -20.71 23.01 26.53
CA ALA A 35 -21.90 23.77 26.88
C ALA A 35 -22.64 24.22 25.59
N GLY A 36 -23.92 23.84 25.49
CA GLY A 36 -24.75 24.19 24.33
C GLY A 36 -24.82 23.11 23.24
N GLU A 37 -24.08 22.01 23.38
CA GLU A 37 -24.13 20.88 22.44
C GLU A 37 -25.00 19.73 22.96
N TYR A 38 -25.27 18.78 22.06
CA TYR A 38 -26.00 17.56 22.34
C TYR A 38 -25.05 16.36 22.36
N LEU A 39 -25.28 15.43 23.29
CA LEU A 39 -24.65 14.11 23.25
C LEU A 39 -25.63 13.14 22.60
N LEU A 40 -25.20 12.50 21.52
CA LEU A 40 -25.97 11.51 20.79
C LEU A 40 -25.37 10.13 21.03
N LYS A 41 -26.24 9.13 21.20
CA LYS A 41 -25.90 7.72 21.00
C LYS A 41 -26.15 7.37 19.54
N ASN A 42 -25.09 7.12 18.79
CA ASN A 42 -25.19 6.80 17.37
C ASN A 42 -25.73 5.37 17.21
N GLU A 43 -26.74 5.21 16.36
CA GLU A 43 -27.31 3.92 15.99
C GLU A 43 -26.73 3.43 14.65
N ALA A 44 -26.46 4.35 13.72
CA ALA A 44 -25.84 4.06 12.45
C ALA A 44 -25.05 5.26 11.91
N ALA A 45 -24.06 5.01 11.05
CA ALA A 45 -23.26 6.05 10.40
C ALA A 45 -23.00 5.73 8.92
N GLY A 46 -23.09 6.74 8.04
CA GLY A 46 -22.88 6.58 6.60
C GLY A 46 -21.43 6.84 6.20
N ILE A 47 -20.87 5.99 5.33
CA ILE A 47 -19.51 6.13 4.81
C ILE A 47 -19.51 7.03 3.57
N THR A 48 -18.80 8.15 3.65
CA THR A 48 -18.65 9.06 2.50
C THR A 48 -17.45 8.66 1.64
N ASN A 49 -17.67 8.56 0.32
CA ASN A 49 -16.61 8.20 -0.60
C ASN A 49 -15.44 9.19 -0.53
N GLY A 50 -14.23 8.68 -0.40
CA GLY A 50 -13.01 9.47 -0.29
C GLY A 50 -12.82 10.20 1.05
N GLU A 51 -13.69 10.04 2.05
CA GLU A 51 -13.62 10.84 3.30
C GLU A 51 -12.35 10.60 4.13
N LEU A 52 -11.72 9.44 3.96
CA LEU A 52 -10.43 9.12 4.60
C LEU A 52 -9.28 9.97 4.03
N PHE A 53 -9.42 10.48 2.81
CA PHE A 53 -8.40 11.28 2.14
C PHE A 53 -8.65 12.78 2.24
N TRP A 54 -9.70 13.22 2.94
CA TRP A 54 -9.97 14.64 3.12
C TRP A 54 -8.86 15.30 3.98
N PRO A 55 -8.42 16.51 3.64
CA PRO A 55 -7.28 17.17 4.29
C PRO A 55 -7.68 17.67 5.69
N ARG A 56 -7.11 17.12 6.75
CA ARG A 56 -7.39 17.53 8.14
C ARG A 56 -6.24 18.40 8.69
N PRO A 57 -6.53 19.30 9.65
CA PRO A 57 -5.49 19.92 10.45
C PRO A 57 -4.59 18.84 11.09
N PRO A 58 -3.25 19.01 11.12
CA PRO A 58 -2.32 18.02 11.66
C PRO A 58 -2.65 17.60 13.10
N GLU A 59 -3.25 18.48 13.91
CA GLU A 59 -3.64 18.21 15.29
C GLU A 59 -4.78 17.18 15.41
N LEU A 60 -5.46 16.89 14.30
CA LEU A 60 -6.56 15.92 14.20
C LEU A 60 -6.13 14.67 13.42
N ASP A 61 -4.86 14.25 13.57
CA ASP A 61 -4.32 13.04 12.92
C ASP A 61 -5.14 11.79 13.26
N ARG A 62 -5.52 11.63 14.53
CA ARG A 62 -6.50 10.63 14.97
C ARG A 62 -7.90 11.23 14.92
N SER A 63 -8.78 10.63 14.13
CA SER A 63 -10.15 11.09 13.99
C SER A 63 -11.14 9.92 13.96
N TYR A 64 -12.43 10.25 14.01
CA TYR A 64 -13.51 9.30 13.82
C TYR A 64 -14.10 9.52 12.42
N PRO A 65 -14.11 8.52 11.52
CA PRO A 65 -14.69 8.66 10.18
C PRO A 65 -16.23 8.68 10.23
N CYS A 66 -16.86 8.72 9.05
CA CYS A 66 -18.30 8.81 8.82
C CYS A 66 -18.89 10.16 9.27
N VAL A 67 -18.74 11.21 8.47
CA VAL A 67 -19.25 12.56 8.82
C VAL A 67 -20.78 12.69 8.92
N GLU A 68 -21.53 11.64 8.59
CA GLU A 68 -22.99 11.56 8.76
C GLU A 68 -23.40 10.39 9.66
N ALA A 69 -24.44 10.60 10.47
CA ALA A 69 -24.97 9.59 11.38
C ALA A 69 -26.44 9.81 11.72
N ALA A 70 -27.06 8.75 12.21
CA ALA A 70 -28.37 8.74 12.83
C ALA A 70 -28.31 8.11 14.22
N GLY A 71 -29.05 8.65 15.18
CA GLY A 71 -29.00 8.20 16.55
C GLY A 71 -30.06 8.84 17.44
N VAL A 72 -29.88 8.68 18.74
CA VAL A 72 -30.80 9.16 19.78
C VAL A 72 -30.08 10.15 20.70
N ILE A 73 -30.70 11.28 20.98
CA ILE A 73 -30.15 12.25 21.94
C ILE A 73 -30.21 11.64 23.34
N VAL A 74 -29.07 11.60 24.04
CA VAL A 74 -28.99 11.12 25.43
C VAL A 74 -28.82 12.26 26.43
N GLN A 75 -28.18 13.35 26.01
CA GLN A 75 -28.10 14.59 26.80
C GLN A 75 -28.29 15.80 25.89
N ALA A 76 -28.97 16.82 26.41
CA ALA A 76 -29.30 18.05 25.70
C ALA A 76 -28.94 19.27 26.55
N PRO A 77 -28.65 20.43 25.93
CA PRO A 77 -28.44 21.67 26.66
C PRO A 77 -29.77 22.17 27.25
N SER A 78 -29.69 22.97 28.32
CA SER A 78 -30.87 23.43 29.09
C SER A 78 -31.92 24.21 28.29
N ARG A 79 -31.57 24.78 27.14
CA ARG A 79 -32.46 25.56 26.26
C ARG A 79 -32.42 25.11 24.80
N GLY A 80 -32.18 23.82 24.55
CA GLY A 80 -32.15 23.24 23.21
C GLY A 80 -33.53 23.01 22.59
N LYS A 81 -33.61 23.04 21.25
CA LYS A 81 -34.81 22.65 20.47
C LYS A 81 -35.15 21.16 20.58
N PHE A 82 -34.14 20.31 20.73
CA PHE A 82 -34.29 18.86 20.83
C PHE A 82 -34.16 18.41 22.29
N LYS A 83 -34.74 17.25 22.62
CA LYS A 83 -34.73 16.68 23.98
C LYS A 83 -34.15 15.26 24.00
N PRO A 84 -33.65 14.79 25.16
CA PRO A 84 -33.25 13.40 25.31
C PRO A 84 -34.38 12.44 24.91
N GLY A 85 -34.05 11.40 24.15
CA GLY A 85 -34.97 10.46 23.55
C GLY A 85 -35.38 10.79 22.11
N ASP A 86 -35.14 12.02 21.62
CA ASP A 86 -35.41 12.35 20.22
C ASP A 86 -34.48 11.57 19.29
N LYS A 87 -35.06 10.98 18.24
CA LYS A 87 -34.36 10.31 17.14
C LYS A 87 -33.98 11.34 16.10
N VAL A 88 -32.70 11.45 15.81
CA VAL A 88 -32.15 12.51 14.96
C VAL A 88 -31.16 11.93 13.95
N TYR A 89 -30.92 12.67 12.87
CA TYR A 89 -29.79 12.46 11.99
C TYR A 89 -29.09 13.78 11.69
N HIS A 90 -27.83 13.70 11.26
CA HIS A 90 -27.03 14.89 10.97
C HIS A 90 -25.86 14.59 10.04
N ARG A 91 -25.26 15.68 9.55
CA ARG A 91 -23.91 15.73 8.96
C ARG A 91 -23.08 16.72 9.78
N VAL A 92 -22.00 16.27 10.43
CA VAL A 92 -21.14 17.17 11.23
C VAL A 92 -20.35 18.13 10.34
N VAL A 93 -19.94 19.27 10.89
CA VAL A 93 -19.02 20.20 10.21
C VAL A 93 -17.61 19.64 10.26
N TYR A 94 -17.07 19.28 9.10
CA TYR A 94 -15.67 18.93 8.94
C TYR A 94 -14.76 20.09 9.42
N PRO A 95 -13.64 19.82 10.14
CA PRO A 95 -12.97 18.53 10.38
C PRO A 95 -13.41 17.76 11.63
N ARG A 96 -14.53 18.11 12.28
CA ARG A 96 -15.03 17.40 13.48
C ARG A 96 -15.18 15.90 13.21
N GLY A 97 -14.78 15.08 14.19
CA GLY A 97 -14.92 13.63 14.14
C GLY A 97 -16.37 13.16 13.98
N GLY A 98 -16.57 12.23 13.06
CA GLY A 98 -17.85 11.68 12.62
C GLY A 98 -18.48 10.66 13.57
N GLY A 99 -19.45 9.92 13.04
CA GLY A 99 -20.32 8.97 13.72
C GLY A 99 -19.82 7.54 13.76
N ALA A 100 -18.60 7.24 13.31
CA ALA A 100 -18.01 5.90 13.41
C ALA A 100 -17.62 5.50 14.86
N ARG A 101 -18.42 5.90 15.84
CA ARG A 101 -18.26 5.73 17.30
C ARG A 101 -19.62 5.60 17.94
N GLU A 102 -19.72 5.04 19.15
CA GLU A 102 -21.03 4.84 19.79
C GLU A 102 -21.66 6.13 20.30
N TYR A 103 -20.85 7.13 20.69
CA TYR A 103 -21.35 8.43 21.13
C TYR A 103 -20.64 9.58 20.42
N SER A 104 -21.40 10.62 20.04
CA SER A 104 -20.86 11.81 19.40
C SER A 104 -21.49 13.08 19.95
N THR A 105 -20.76 14.19 19.86
CA THR A 105 -21.25 15.53 20.19
C THR A 105 -21.53 16.32 18.93
N VAL A 106 -22.67 17.02 18.91
CA VAL A 106 -23.14 17.78 17.76
C VAL A 106 -23.79 19.09 18.18
N THR A 107 -23.69 20.09 17.32
CA THR A 107 -24.33 21.39 17.48
C THR A 107 -25.77 21.36 16.98
N GLU A 108 -26.61 22.27 17.47
CA GLU A 108 -28.04 22.30 17.13
C GLU A 108 -28.32 22.56 15.64
N ASP A 109 -27.48 23.36 14.99
CA ASP A 109 -27.67 23.85 13.62
C ASP A 109 -27.54 22.77 12.54
N VAL A 110 -26.96 21.62 12.87
CA VAL A 110 -26.77 20.49 11.94
C VAL A 110 -27.73 19.32 12.17
N LEU A 111 -28.59 19.42 13.20
CA LEU A 111 -29.52 18.38 13.61
C LEU A 111 -30.87 18.51 12.91
N ALA A 112 -31.45 17.37 12.55
CA ALA A 112 -32.86 17.25 12.17
C ALA A 112 -33.48 16.01 12.82
N LEU A 113 -34.80 16.04 13.01
CA LEU A 113 -35.54 14.85 13.42
C LEU A 113 -35.48 13.79 12.31
N ARG A 114 -35.20 12.56 12.71
CA ARG A 114 -35.27 11.41 11.81
C ARG A 114 -36.75 11.13 11.47
N PRO A 115 -37.10 10.87 10.20
CA PRO A 115 -38.43 10.39 9.84
C PRO A 115 -38.78 9.15 10.65
N GLU A 116 -40.01 9.10 11.16
CA GLU A 116 -40.56 7.96 11.89
C GLU A 116 -40.72 6.73 10.99
N SER A 117 -40.93 6.96 9.69
CA SER A 117 -41.12 5.92 8.67
C SER A 117 -39.88 5.09 8.33
N ILE A 118 -38.67 5.52 8.73
CA ILE A 118 -37.42 4.86 8.32
C ILE A 118 -36.53 4.42 9.48
N SER A 119 -35.68 3.42 9.20
CA SER A 119 -34.70 2.91 10.16
C SER A 119 -33.53 3.89 10.39
N ALA A 120 -32.73 3.64 11.42
CA ALA A 120 -31.51 4.43 11.66
C ALA A 120 -30.50 4.27 10.51
N GLU A 121 -30.40 3.08 9.95
CA GLU A 121 -29.48 2.77 8.85
C GLU A 121 -29.85 3.50 7.57
N GLU A 122 -31.13 3.49 7.21
CA GLU A 122 -31.60 4.26 6.06
C GLU A 122 -31.40 5.77 6.32
N ALA A 123 -31.76 6.26 7.50
CA ALA A 123 -31.55 7.64 7.90
C ALA A 123 -30.08 8.08 7.82
N ALA A 124 -29.13 7.22 8.19
CA ALA A 124 -27.70 7.50 8.12
C ALA A 124 -27.18 7.59 6.67
N SER A 125 -27.96 7.18 5.67
CA SER A 125 -27.60 7.28 4.24
C SER A 125 -27.90 8.64 3.58
N ILE A 126 -28.65 9.48 4.28
CA ILE A 126 -29.32 10.67 3.74
C ILE A 126 -28.45 11.93 3.81
N PRO A 127 -27.86 12.31 4.96
CA PRO A 127 -27.50 13.70 5.21
C PRO A 127 -26.57 14.36 4.19
N VAL A 128 -25.40 13.78 3.93
CA VAL A 128 -24.42 14.29 2.96
C VAL A 128 -25.02 14.28 1.57
N SER A 129 -25.65 13.17 1.17
CA SER A 129 -26.19 12.96 -0.16
C SER A 129 -27.31 13.96 -0.50
N ALA A 130 -28.28 14.09 0.39
CA ALA A 130 -29.45 14.95 0.21
C ALA A 130 -29.07 16.43 0.27
N LEU A 131 -28.22 16.84 1.22
CA LEU A 131 -27.73 18.23 1.30
C LEU A 131 -26.93 18.63 0.06
N THR A 132 -26.13 17.71 -0.46
CA THR A 132 -25.38 17.94 -1.71
C THR A 132 -26.31 18.22 -2.87
N ALA A 133 -27.32 17.38 -3.06
CA ALA A 133 -28.30 17.55 -4.13
C ALA A 133 -29.18 18.80 -3.93
N TRP A 134 -29.63 19.03 -2.70
CA TRP A 134 -30.46 20.19 -2.34
C TRP A 134 -29.73 21.51 -2.65
N GLN A 135 -28.50 21.65 -2.17
CA GLN A 135 -27.71 22.88 -2.39
C GLN A 135 -27.28 23.02 -3.85
N GLY A 136 -26.97 21.91 -4.53
CA GLY A 136 -26.69 21.93 -5.96
C GLY A 136 -27.84 22.46 -6.80
N LEU A 137 -29.05 21.92 -6.60
CA LEU A 137 -30.25 22.32 -7.32
C LEU A 137 -30.70 23.73 -6.92
N PHE A 138 -30.95 23.97 -5.63
CA PHE A 138 -31.68 25.16 -5.20
C PHE A 138 -30.78 26.35 -4.85
N GLU A 139 -29.52 26.13 -4.49
CA GLU A 139 -28.59 27.24 -4.20
C GLU A 139 -27.60 27.52 -5.33
N GLN A 140 -26.96 26.49 -5.89
CA GLN A 140 -25.93 26.69 -6.93
C GLN A 140 -26.55 26.95 -8.30
N ALA A 141 -27.55 26.14 -8.70
CA ALA A 141 -28.30 26.34 -9.93
C ALA A 141 -29.47 27.32 -9.77
N ASN A 142 -29.70 27.82 -8.54
CA ASN A 142 -30.74 28.82 -8.22
C ASN A 142 -32.14 28.41 -8.70
N LEU A 143 -32.46 27.12 -8.57
CA LEU A 143 -33.77 26.57 -8.87
C LEU A 143 -34.73 26.85 -7.71
N GLU A 144 -36.02 27.00 -8.01
CA GLU A 144 -37.03 27.15 -6.97
C GLU A 144 -37.34 25.77 -6.35
N PRO A 145 -37.31 25.62 -5.00
CA PRO A 145 -37.70 24.39 -4.32
C PRO A 145 -39.23 24.24 -4.32
N ASN A 146 -39.82 24.07 -5.50
CA ASN A 146 -41.25 23.88 -5.67
C ASN A 146 -41.61 22.40 -5.51
N PHE A 147 -42.13 22.02 -4.36
CA PHE A 147 -42.58 20.66 -4.09
C PHE A 147 -44.11 20.50 -4.19
N ASP A 148 -44.86 21.51 -4.61
CA ASP A 148 -46.30 21.40 -4.85
C ASP A 148 -46.57 20.77 -6.21
N THR A 149 -46.89 19.48 -6.21
CA THR A 149 -47.14 18.71 -7.43
C THR A 149 -48.31 19.21 -8.28
N THR A 150 -49.24 19.97 -7.69
CA THR A 150 -50.39 20.51 -8.43
C THR A 150 -50.02 21.67 -9.35
N SER A 151 -48.86 22.30 -9.08
CA SER A 151 -48.32 23.41 -9.86
C SER A 151 -47.36 22.96 -10.98
N HIS A 152 -47.00 21.67 -11.01
CA HIS A 152 -46.02 21.15 -11.96
C HIS A 152 -46.57 21.13 -13.39
N PRO A 153 -45.80 21.58 -14.39
CA PRO A 153 -46.23 21.49 -15.77
C PRO A 153 -46.35 20.02 -16.23
N PRO A 154 -47.13 19.75 -17.29
CA PRO A 154 -47.17 18.45 -17.93
C PRO A 154 -45.75 17.97 -18.26
N LYS A 155 -45.49 16.66 -18.18
CA LYS A 155 -44.16 16.07 -18.36
C LYS A 155 -43.44 16.56 -19.63
N SER A 156 -44.15 16.76 -20.73
CA SER A 156 -43.60 17.26 -22.01
C SER A 156 -43.14 18.72 -22.00
N GLN A 157 -43.52 19.49 -20.99
CA GLN A 157 -43.19 20.92 -20.82
C GLN A 157 -42.29 21.16 -19.61
N ARG A 158 -41.89 20.10 -18.89
CA ARG A 158 -41.00 20.22 -17.75
C ARG A 158 -39.59 20.61 -18.21
N PRO A 159 -38.93 21.55 -17.54
CA PRO A 159 -37.54 21.88 -17.81
C PRO A 159 -36.65 20.65 -17.57
N GLN A 160 -35.71 20.41 -18.49
CA GLN A 160 -34.86 19.22 -18.48
C GLN A 160 -33.59 19.46 -17.67
N ILE A 161 -33.22 18.49 -16.84
CA ILE A 161 -31.95 18.44 -16.09
C ILE A 161 -31.26 17.13 -16.39
N PHE A 162 -29.94 17.19 -16.58
CA PHE A 162 -29.11 16.02 -16.77
C PHE A 162 -28.28 15.71 -15.51
N ILE A 163 -28.29 14.45 -15.07
CA ILE A 163 -27.61 13.99 -13.87
C ILE A 163 -26.65 12.85 -14.24
N ASN A 164 -25.36 13.12 -14.18
CA ASN A 164 -24.33 12.10 -14.37
C ASN A 164 -24.03 11.36 -13.06
N GLY A 165 -23.90 10.03 -13.11
CA GLY A 165 -23.60 9.20 -11.94
C GLY A 165 -24.80 8.96 -11.03
N ALA A 166 -25.99 8.78 -11.59
CA ALA A 166 -27.26 8.81 -10.89
C ALA A 166 -27.50 7.68 -9.86
N SER A 167 -26.74 6.59 -9.92
CA SER A 167 -26.83 5.51 -8.92
C SER A 167 -25.89 5.69 -7.72
N GLY A 168 -24.99 6.68 -7.76
CA GLY A 168 -24.05 6.96 -6.67
C GLY A 168 -24.71 7.70 -5.50
N GLY A 169 -23.96 7.94 -4.42
CA GLY A 169 -24.46 8.55 -3.18
C GLY A 169 -25.20 9.88 -3.39
N ALA A 170 -24.59 10.87 -4.05
CA ALA A 170 -25.26 12.14 -4.34
C ALA A 170 -26.21 12.07 -5.54
N GLY A 171 -25.84 11.34 -6.60
CA GLY A 171 -26.60 11.28 -7.85
C GLY A 171 -28.04 10.81 -7.67
N ASN A 172 -28.29 9.82 -6.80
CA ASN A 172 -29.64 9.31 -6.56
C ASN A 172 -30.54 10.36 -5.89
N TRP A 173 -29.97 11.24 -5.06
CA TRP A 173 -30.70 12.34 -4.43
C TRP A 173 -30.96 13.50 -5.39
N TYR A 174 -30.03 13.78 -6.31
CA TYR A 174 -30.31 14.72 -7.40
C TYR A 174 -31.51 14.27 -8.23
N VAL A 175 -31.61 12.97 -8.55
CA VAL A 175 -32.73 12.42 -9.33
C VAL A 175 -34.05 12.63 -8.58
N GLN A 176 -34.10 12.22 -7.31
CA GLN A 176 -35.31 12.29 -6.50
C GLN A 176 -35.78 13.74 -6.27
N LEU A 177 -34.86 14.63 -5.88
CA LEU A 177 -35.20 16.03 -5.59
C LEU A 177 -35.60 16.80 -6.86
N ALA A 178 -34.89 16.61 -7.98
CA ALA A 178 -35.26 17.24 -9.25
C ALA A 178 -36.63 16.73 -9.74
N HIS A 179 -36.88 15.42 -9.66
CA HIS A 179 -38.18 14.85 -10.00
C HIS A 179 -39.30 15.40 -9.11
N ALA A 180 -39.09 15.40 -7.79
CA ALA A 180 -40.05 15.94 -6.82
C ALA A 180 -40.32 17.43 -7.04
N ALA A 181 -39.31 18.17 -7.51
CA ALA A 181 -39.41 19.59 -7.84
C ALA A 181 -40.01 19.89 -9.23
N GLY A 182 -40.47 18.86 -9.96
CA GLY A 182 -41.18 19.03 -11.23
C GLY A 182 -40.31 19.16 -12.47
N TYR A 183 -39.03 18.75 -12.40
CA TYR A 183 -38.15 18.70 -13.56
C TYR A 183 -38.30 17.40 -14.35
N TYR A 184 -37.91 17.43 -15.62
CA TYR A 184 -37.74 16.24 -16.44
C TYR A 184 -36.31 15.74 -16.28
N VAL A 185 -36.13 14.56 -15.70
CA VAL A 185 -34.82 14.07 -15.28
C VAL A 185 -34.26 13.09 -16.31
N VAL A 186 -33.13 13.47 -16.92
CA VAL A 186 -32.30 12.56 -17.72
C VAL A 186 -31.08 12.18 -16.88
N ALA A 187 -30.83 10.89 -16.73
CA ALA A 187 -29.84 10.37 -15.80
C ALA A 187 -28.90 9.36 -16.46
N THR A 188 -27.66 9.22 -15.97
CA THR A 188 -26.73 8.18 -16.42
C THR A 188 -26.48 7.14 -15.35
N CYS A 189 -26.41 5.87 -15.73
CA CYS A 189 -25.91 4.80 -14.87
C CYS A 189 -25.47 3.58 -15.70
N SER A 190 -24.85 2.59 -15.06
CA SER A 190 -24.58 1.30 -15.70
C SER A 190 -25.87 0.50 -15.90
N THR A 191 -25.89 -0.43 -16.87
CA THR A 191 -27.06 -1.26 -17.22
C THR A 191 -27.81 -1.81 -16.00
N LYS A 192 -27.10 -2.39 -15.03
CA LYS A 192 -27.69 -3.03 -13.85
C LYS A 192 -28.47 -2.09 -12.93
N ASN A 193 -28.26 -0.78 -13.02
CA ASN A 193 -28.86 0.22 -12.13
C ASN A 193 -30.02 0.98 -12.78
N ILE A 194 -30.38 0.67 -14.04
CA ILE A 194 -31.40 1.42 -14.80
C ILE A 194 -32.76 1.38 -14.10
N GLU A 195 -33.19 0.21 -13.63
CA GLU A 195 -34.48 0.05 -12.96
C GLU A 195 -34.52 0.82 -11.63
N LEU A 196 -33.44 0.77 -10.86
CA LEU A 196 -33.29 1.57 -9.65
C LEU A 196 -33.43 3.05 -9.96
N VAL A 197 -32.65 3.59 -10.90
CA VAL A 197 -32.66 5.02 -11.23
C VAL A 197 -34.01 5.49 -11.77
N ARG A 198 -34.71 4.67 -12.56
CA ARG A 198 -36.10 4.95 -12.97
C ARG A 198 -37.07 4.98 -11.78
N SER A 199 -36.95 4.04 -10.85
CA SER A 199 -37.78 4.00 -9.64
C SER A 199 -37.56 5.16 -8.68
N LEU A 200 -36.50 5.97 -8.89
CA LEU A 200 -36.18 7.17 -8.13
C LEU A 200 -36.72 8.45 -8.81
N GLY A 201 -37.30 8.33 -10.01
CA GLY A 201 -37.91 9.47 -10.72
C GLY A 201 -37.19 9.91 -11.99
N ALA A 202 -36.17 9.18 -12.45
CA ALA A 202 -35.58 9.46 -13.76
C ALA A 202 -36.57 9.16 -14.89
N ASP A 203 -36.82 10.15 -15.73
CA ASP A 203 -37.71 10.04 -16.89
C ASP A 203 -37.03 9.34 -18.07
N GLU A 204 -35.71 9.53 -18.21
CA GLU A 204 -34.86 8.88 -19.19
C GLU A 204 -33.53 8.45 -18.53
N VAL A 205 -33.02 7.28 -18.91
CA VAL A 205 -31.77 6.75 -18.38
C VAL A 205 -30.83 6.34 -19.51
N LEU A 206 -29.65 6.94 -19.55
CA LEU A 206 -28.59 6.65 -20.49
C LEU A 206 -27.62 5.62 -19.89
N ASP A 207 -27.43 4.53 -20.62
CA ASP A 207 -26.50 3.46 -20.25
C ASP A 207 -25.09 3.75 -20.80
N TYR A 208 -24.25 4.34 -19.96
CA TYR A 208 -22.90 4.74 -20.38
C TYR A 208 -22.00 3.54 -20.75
N THR A 209 -22.40 2.32 -20.37
CA THR A 209 -21.65 1.10 -20.71
C THR A 209 -21.88 0.64 -22.14
N LYS A 210 -22.95 1.13 -22.79
CA LYS A 210 -23.28 0.84 -24.20
C LYS A 210 -22.78 1.92 -25.13
N THR A 211 -22.95 3.19 -24.73
CA THR A 211 -22.53 4.34 -25.52
C THR A 211 -21.85 5.35 -24.60
N PRO A 212 -20.56 5.67 -24.82
CA PRO A 212 -19.87 6.72 -24.09
C PRO A 212 -20.61 8.07 -24.19
N LEU A 213 -20.63 8.86 -23.11
CA LEU A 213 -21.39 10.12 -23.08
C LEU A 213 -20.95 11.11 -24.15
N ALA A 214 -19.64 11.28 -24.34
CA ALA A 214 -19.11 12.20 -25.36
C ALA A 214 -19.58 11.79 -26.77
N GLU A 215 -19.66 10.50 -27.06
CA GLU A 215 -20.19 9.97 -28.33
C GLU A 215 -21.70 10.21 -28.44
N TYR A 216 -22.46 9.90 -27.39
CA TYR A 216 -23.91 10.07 -27.38
C TYR A 216 -24.31 11.52 -27.71
N PHE A 217 -23.66 12.50 -27.09
CA PHE A 217 -23.96 13.92 -27.28
C PHE A 217 -23.43 14.54 -28.57
N THR A 218 -22.79 13.77 -29.46
CA THR A 218 -22.50 14.22 -30.83
C THR A 218 -23.76 14.30 -31.69
N THR A 219 -24.78 13.50 -31.38
CA THR A 219 -25.99 13.34 -32.21
C THR A 219 -27.30 13.55 -31.46
N HIS A 220 -27.24 13.74 -30.13
CA HIS A 220 -28.40 13.89 -29.26
C HIS A 220 -28.51 15.30 -28.65
N PRO A 221 -29.72 15.71 -28.20
CA PRO A 221 -29.91 16.98 -27.53
C PRO A 221 -29.04 17.13 -26.28
N LYS A 222 -28.62 18.37 -26.03
CA LYS A 222 -27.85 18.78 -24.86
C LYS A 222 -28.73 19.52 -23.86
N TYR A 223 -28.26 19.67 -22.63
CA TYR A 223 -29.07 20.13 -21.51
C TYR A 223 -28.56 21.45 -20.92
N PRO A 224 -29.47 22.37 -20.52
CA PRO A 224 -29.08 23.67 -19.95
C PRO A 224 -28.46 23.55 -18.55
N LEU A 225 -28.78 22.48 -17.82
CA LEU A 225 -28.27 22.20 -16.48
C LEU A 225 -27.77 20.76 -16.41
N VAL A 226 -26.49 20.62 -16.08
CA VAL A 226 -25.78 19.34 -15.96
C VAL A 226 -25.20 19.24 -14.56
N PHE A 227 -25.50 18.14 -13.85
CA PHE A 227 -24.93 17.84 -12.54
C PHE A 227 -24.06 16.60 -12.63
N ASP A 228 -22.76 16.77 -12.38
CA ASP A 228 -21.77 15.69 -12.35
C ASP A 228 -21.45 15.25 -10.92
N ASN A 229 -21.49 13.94 -10.71
CA ASN A 229 -21.22 13.30 -9.42
C ASN A 229 -20.08 12.28 -9.49
N VAL A 230 -19.30 12.29 -10.58
CA VAL A 230 -18.31 11.23 -10.87
C VAL A 230 -16.89 11.78 -10.94
N GLY A 231 -16.66 12.91 -11.61
CA GLY A 231 -15.32 13.48 -11.76
C GLY A 231 -14.44 12.83 -12.84
N GLY A 232 -13.17 13.24 -12.86
CA GLY A 232 -12.14 12.68 -13.74
C GLY A 232 -12.52 12.66 -15.22
N LYS A 233 -12.26 11.53 -15.90
CA LYS A 233 -12.62 11.36 -17.32
C LYS A 233 -14.13 11.45 -17.58
N SER A 234 -14.97 11.10 -16.60
CA SER A 234 -16.42 11.18 -16.74
C SER A 234 -16.90 12.63 -16.73
N LEU A 235 -16.31 13.48 -15.88
CA LEU A 235 -16.55 14.93 -15.90
C LEU A 235 -16.17 15.56 -17.24
N LEU A 236 -15.02 15.18 -17.81
CA LEU A 236 -14.64 15.63 -19.16
C LEU A 236 -15.70 15.27 -20.21
N ALA A 237 -16.27 14.06 -20.13
CA ALA A 237 -17.35 13.65 -21.03
C ALA A 237 -18.68 14.36 -20.72
N ALA A 238 -18.96 14.70 -19.47
CA ALA A 238 -20.19 15.41 -19.07
C ALA A 238 -20.27 16.83 -19.67
N TRP A 239 -19.15 17.47 -19.98
CA TRP A 239 -19.13 18.76 -20.70
C TRP A 239 -19.80 18.70 -22.08
N HIS A 240 -19.77 17.55 -22.75
CA HIS A 240 -20.43 17.36 -24.04
C HIS A 240 -21.97 17.38 -23.92
N ALA A 241 -22.49 17.12 -22.71
CA ALA A 241 -23.92 17.15 -22.41
C ALA A 241 -24.47 18.58 -22.21
N VAL A 242 -23.61 19.60 -22.09
CA VAL A 242 -24.02 20.97 -21.76
C VAL A 242 -24.46 21.72 -23.02
N ALA A 243 -25.68 22.24 -23.03
CA ALA A 243 -26.19 23.08 -24.10
C ALA A 243 -25.41 24.40 -24.22
N PRO A 244 -25.39 25.09 -25.38
CA PRO A 244 -24.79 26.41 -25.50
C PRO A 244 -25.33 27.38 -24.43
N GLY A 245 -24.44 28.08 -23.72
CA GLY A 245 -24.83 28.96 -22.59
C GLY A 245 -25.29 28.22 -21.33
N GLY A 246 -25.23 26.89 -21.31
CA GLY A 246 -25.63 26.05 -20.19
C GLY A 246 -24.58 25.97 -19.08
N LYS A 247 -24.96 25.34 -17.97
CA LYS A 247 -24.14 25.25 -16.76
C LYS A 247 -23.90 23.81 -16.34
N LEU A 248 -22.66 23.54 -15.96
CA LEU A 248 -22.23 22.29 -15.33
C LEU A 248 -21.89 22.53 -13.87
N PHE A 249 -22.46 21.74 -12.97
CA PHE A 249 -22.11 21.73 -11.55
C PHE A 249 -21.51 20.37 -11.20
N THR A 250 -20.39 20.36 -10.49
CA THR A 250 -19.76 19.11 -10.01
C THR A 250 -19.38 19.20 -8.55
N ILE A 251 -19.39 18.04 -7.90
CA ILE A 251 -18.89 17.83 -6.53
C ILE A 251 -17.52 17.15 -6.54
N ALA A 252 -17.00 16.83 -7.72
CA ALA A 252 -15.68 16.24 -7.89
C ALA A 252 -14.62 17.34 -8.08
N PRO A 253 -13.55 17.34 -7.29
CA PRO A 253 -12.53 18.38 -7.34
C PRO A 253 -11.77 18.42 -8.69
N PRO A 254 -11.49 19.62 -9.23
CA PRO A 254 -10.58 19.77 -10.37
C PRO A 254 -9.12 19.75 -9.90
N GLY A 255 -8.43 18.61 -9.96
CA GLY A 255 -6.99 18.52 -9.65
C GLY A 255 -6.64 17.94 -8.27
N GLU A 256 -5.42 18.18 -7.79
CA GLU A 256 -4.91 17.65 -6.52
C GLU A 256 -5.55 18.33 -5.30
N ILE A 257 -5.77 17.55 -4.23
CA ILE A 257 -6.51 17.95 -3.02
C ILE A 257 -5.91 19.17 -2.28
N SER A 258 -4.63 19.48 -2.53
CA SER A 258 -3.90 20.57 -1.89
C SER A 258 -4.33 21.99 -2.31
N ASP A 259 -5.03 22.14 -3.43
CA ASP A 259 -5.35 23.47 -3.99
C ASP A 259 -6.65 24.08 -3.42
N PHE A 260 -7.35 23.38 -2.52
CA PHE A 260 -8.72 23.67 -2.11
C PHE A 260 -8.85 24.45 -0.79
N VAL A 261 -8.57 25.76 -0.84
CA VAL A 261 -8.83 26.69 0.29
C VAL A 261 -10.19 27.42 0.14
N ASN A 262 -10.79 27.45 -1.06
CA ASN A 262 -12.08 28.10 -1.31
C ASN A 262 -13.18 27.08 -1.66
N TRP A 263 -14.35 27.11 -1.00
CA TRP A 263 -15.42 26.10 -1.21
C TRP A 263 -16.15 26.16 -2.57
N LYS A 264 -15.69 27.02 -3.48
CA LYS A 264 -16.30 27.33 -4.77
C LYS A 264 -15.19 27.66 -5.78
N TYR A 265 -15.16 26.93 -6.89
CA TYR A 265 -14.24 27.20 -7.99
C TYR A 265 -15.00 27.19 -9.32
N GLU A 266 -14.77 28.20 -10.14
CA GLU A 266 -15.18 28.17 -11.54
C GLU A 266 -14.30 27.19 -12.30
N LEU A 267 -14.91 26.40 -13.19
CA LEU A 267 -14.23 25.41 -13.99
C LEU A 267 -14.13 25.91 -15.42
N GLU A 268 -12.92 25.85 -15.97
CA GLU A 268 -12.72 26.11 -17.39
C GLU A 268 -13.22 24.91 -18.20
N PRO A 269 -14.06 25.13 -19.22
CA PRO A 269 -14.47 24.06 -20.12
C PRO A 269 -13.28 23.52 -20.91
N PRO A 270 -13.22 22.20 -21.17
CA PRO A 270 -12.14 21.63 -21.96
C PRO A 270 -12.23 22.10 -23.42
N ASN A 271 -11.07 22.37 -24.04
CA ASN A 271 -10.97 22.75 -25.44
C ASN A 271 -11.07 21.51 -26.36
N ASP A 272 -12.23 20.85 -26.33
CA ASP A 272 -12.52 19.61 -27.07
C ASP A 272 -13.60 19.82 -28.14
N LYS A 273 -13.44 19.14 -29.29
CA LYS A 273 -14.41 19.20 -30.39
C LYS A 273 -15.70 18.50 -29.93
N GLY A 274 -16.75 19.28 -29.70
CA GLY A 274 -18.04 18.77 -29.26
C GLY A 274 -18.57 19.44 -27.99
N VAL A 275 -17.73 20.16 -27.24
CA VAL A 275 -18.19 21.03 -26.14
C VAL A 275 -18.84 22.28 -26.73
N SER A 276 -19.99 22.68 -26.16
CA SER A 276 -20.73 23.84 -26.66
C SER A 276 -20.03 25.16 -26.28
N GLU A 277 -20.21 26.22 -27.06
CA GLU A 277 -19.69 27.54 -26.73
C GLU A 277 -20.45 28.20 -25.56
N GLY A 278 -19.75 29.05 -24.81
CA GLY A 278 -20.34 29.86 -23.74
C GLY A 278 -20.81 29.07 -22.52
N VAL A 279 -20.36 27.82 -22.35
CA VAL A 279 -20.71 27.00 -21.20
C VAL A 279 -19.94 27.43 -19.95
N GLU A 280 -20.60 27.36 -18.79
CA GLU A 280 -20.01 27.66 -17.49
C GLU A 280 -19.91 26.39 -16.65
N GLY A 281 -18.81 26.21 -15.92
CA GLY A 281 -18.65 25.11 -14.99
C GLY A 281 -18.37 25.59 -13.58
N ARG A 282 -18.86 24.85 -12.59
CA ARG A 282 -18.64 25.17 -11.18
C ARG A 282 -18.44 23.92 -10.34
N PHE A 283 -17.37 23.91 -9.57
CA PHE A 283 -17.19 23.00 -8.44
C PHE A 283 -17.74 23.64 -7.17
N PHE A 284 -18.42 22.84 -6.34
CA PHE A 284 -18.83 23.27 -5.00
C PHE A 284 -18.81 22.11 -4.00
N LEU A 285 -18.70 22.46 -2.72
CA LEU A 285 -18.89 21.54 -1.60
C LEU A 285 -20.10 21.95 -0.76
N MET A 286 -20.82 20.96 -0.25
CA MET A 286 -22.02 21.18 0.56
C MET A 286 -21.68 21.63 1.98
N ARG A 287 -22.56 22.46 2.55
CA ARG A 287 -22.57 22.85 3.97
C ARG A 287 -23.48 21.93 4.78
N ALA A 288 -23.17 21.70 6.06
CA ALA A 288 -24.15 21.12 6.98
C ALA A 288 -25.33 22.08 7.21
N ASP A 289 -26.56 21.56 7.22
CA ASP A 289 -27.75 22.36 7.47
C ASP A 289 -28.91 21.50 7.99
N GLY A 290 -29.20 21.61 9.28
CA GLY A 290 -30.30 20.88 9.93
C GLY A 290 -31.69 21.30 9.46
N ALA A 291 -31.86 22.56 9.01
CA ALA A 291 -33.14 23.04 8.52
C ALA A 291 -33.47 22.46 7.13
N GLN A 292 -32.49 22.40 6.23
CA GLN A 292 -32.63 21.70 4.94
C GLN A 292 -32.90 20.21 5.15
N LEU A 293 -32.20 19.60 6.10
CA LEU A 293 -32.45 18.22 6.50
C LEU A 293 -33.86 18.00 7.05
N GLY A 294 -34.44 18.96 7.76
CA GLY A 294 -35.85 18.94 8.18
C GLY A 294 -36.82 18.96 6.99
N ARG A 295 -36.52 19.73 5.93
CA ARG A 295 -37.32 19.68 4.68
C ARG A 295 -37.17 18.36 3.95
N VAL A 296 -35.98 17.74 4.00
CA VAL A 296 -35.77 16.38 3.50
C VAL A 296 -36.58 15.37 4.31
N THR A 297 -36.67 15.53 5.64
CA THR A 297 -37.54 14.69 6.50
C THR A 297 -38.98 14.69 6.00
N GLU A 298 -39.54 15.87 5.71
CA GLU A 298 -40.91 16.02 5.18
C GLU A 298 -41.10 15.21 3.88
N LEU A 299 -40.17 15.32 2.93
CA LEU A 299 -40.26 14.61 1.64
C LEU A 299 -40.15 13.08 1.79
N VAL A 300 -39.39 12.61 2.78
CA VAL A 300 -39.27 11.18 3.07
C VAL A 300 -40.56 10.66 3.72
N GLU A 301 -41.13 11.39 4.67
CA GLU A 301 -42.42 11.02 5.29
C GLU A 301 -43.58 11.01 4.28
N GLU A 302 -43.56 11.92 3.31
CA GLU A 302 -44.51 11.93 2.19
C GLU A 302 -44.29 10.77 1.19
N GLY A 303 -43.23 9.97 1.36
CA GLY A 303 -42.87 8.87 0.45
C GLY A 303 -42.34 9.33 -0.92
N ARG A 304 -41.95 10.60 -1.04
CA ARG A 304 -41.48 11.20 -2.30
C ARG A 304 -39.99 11.02 -2.53
N CYS A 305 -39.23 10.86 -1.45
CA CYS A 305 -37.81 10.58 -1.46
C CYS A 305 -37.52 9.43 -0.48
N ARG A 306 -36.44 8.69 -0.72
CA ARG A 306 -35.98 7.61 0.16
C ARG A 306 -34.46 7.49 0.16
N GLY A 307 -33.91 6.94 1.24
CA GLY A 307 -32.49 6.60 1.30
C GLY A 307 -32.17 5.40 0.39
N VAL A 308 -31.01 5.42 -0.25
CA VAL A 308 -30.51 4.26 -1.01
C VAL A 308 -29.29 3.71 -0.28
N VAL A 309 -29.46 2.53 0.31
CA VAL A 309 -28.42 1.84 1.07
C VAL A 309 -27.83 0.71 0.22
N ASP A 310 -26.52 0.74 -0.02
CA ASP A 310 -25.79 -0.32 -0.75
C ASP A 310 -25.66 -1.57 0.12
N GLY A 311 -25.36 -1.38 1.40
CA GLY A 311 -25.18 -2.45 2.37
C GLY A 311 -25.03 -1.89 3.78
N VAL A 312 -25.47 -2.69 4.75
CA VAL A 312 -25.34 -2.40 6.18
C VAL A 312 -24.35 -3.39 6.78
N TRP A 313 -23.35 -2.87 7.47
CA TRP A 313 -22.28 -3.64 8.09
C TRP A 313 -22.25 -3.36 9.59
N GLY A 314 -22.00 -4.38 10.40
CA GLY A 314 -21.71 -4.20 11.81
C GLY A 314 -20.42 -3.39 12.01
N MET A 315 -20.31 -2.70 13.14
CA MET A 315 -19.11 -1.93 13.48
C MET A 315 -17.81 -2.77 13.51
N GLY A 316 -17.91 -4.08 13.78
CA GLY A 316 -16.80 -5.02 13.70
C GLY A 316 -16.34 -5.34 12.28
N GLU A 317 -17.18 -5.12 11.28
CA GLU A 317 -16.95 -5.46 9.87
C GLU A 317 -16.51 -4.23 9.06
N PHE A 318 -15.91 -3.24 9.73
CA PHE A 318 -15.61 -1.94 9.15
C PHE A 318 -14.68 -2.04 7.92
N GLU A 319 -13.73 -2.97 7.91
CA GLU A 319 -12.82 -3.16 6.77
C GLU A 319 -13.58 -3.51 5.49
N GLY A 320 -14.54 -4.44 5.58
CA GLY A 320 -15.42 -4.78 4.46
C GLY A 320 -16.29 -3.60 4.02
N ALA A 321 -16.82 -2.83 4.98
CA ALA A 321 -17.65 -1.66 4.70
C ALA A 321 -16.86 -0.55 3.96
N PHE A 322 -15.66 -0.21 4.44
CA PHE A 322 -14.79 0.78 3.80
C PHE A 322 -14.20 0.26 2.47
N GLY A 323 -13.87 -1.04 2.39
CA GLY A 323 -13.46 -1.70 1.15
C GLY A 323 -14.54 -1.64 0.07
N ARG A 324 -15.81 -1.84 0.44
CA ARG A 324 -16.96 -1.72 -0.48
C ARG A 324 -17.09 -0.31 -1.06
N VAL A 325 -16.86 0.73 -0.26
CA VAL A 325 -16.82 2.11 -0.74
C VAL A 325 -15.59 2.36 -1.63
N GLY A 326 -14.41 1.92 -1.18
CA GLY A 326 -13.13 2.06 -1.88
C GLY A 326 -13.10 1.38 -3.25
N SER A 327 -13.95 0.37 -3.48
CA SER A 327 -14.11 -0.27 -4.79
C SER A 327 -14.67 0.67 -5.87
N GLY A 328 -15.22 1.84 -5.49
CA GLY A 328 -15.87 2.79 -6.40
C GLY A 328 -17.14 2.27 -7.08
N ARG A 329 -17.74 1.17 -6.59
CA ARG A 329 -18.90 0.49 -7.21
C ARG A 329 -20.12 0.37 -6.28
N ALA A 330 -20.12 1.11 -5.18
CA ALA A 330 -21.27 1.19 -4.26
C ALA A 330 -22.45 1.92 -4.93
N VAL A 331 -23.67 1.44 -4.67
CA VAL A 331 -24.93 2.01 -5.16
C VAL A 331 -25.64 2.68 -3.98
N GLY A 332 -25.72 4.01 -3.99
CA GLY A 332 -26.15 4.77 -2.82
C GLY A 332 -25.06 4.86 -1.75
N ARG A 333 -25.39 4.58 -0.49
CA ARG A 333 -24.50 4.72 0.68
C ARG A 333 -24.24 3.39 1.37
N VAL A 334 -23.00 3.14 1.78
CA VAL A 334 -22.65 2.04 2.69
C VAL A 334 -22.76 2.54 4.14
N VAL A 335 -23.38 1.75 5.01
CA VAL A 335 -23.74 2.15 6.38
C VAL A 335 -23.12 1.21 7.40
N ILE A 336 -22.59 1.78 8.48
CA ILE A 336 -22.10 1.06 9.66
C ILE A 336 -23.16 1.12 10.76
N ARG A 337 -23.68 -0.04 11.16
CA ARG A 337 -24.62 -0.22 12.28
C ARG A 337 -23.85 -0.32 13.61
N LYS A 338 -24.37 0.35 14.64
CA LYS A 338 -23.86 0.28 16.02
C LYS A 338 -24.71 -0.69 16.86
N PRO A 339 -24.12 -1.42 17.82
CA PRO A 339 -24.88 -2.39 18.59
C PRO A 339 -25.91 -1.73 19.52
N THR A 340 -27.15 -2.23 19.49
CA THR A 340 -28.23 -1.82 20.38
C THR A 340 -28.16 -2.55 21.72
N LEU A 341 -28.70 -1.93 22.78
CA LEU A 341 -28.73 -2.47 24.15
C LEU A 341 -29.47 -3.82 24.27
N GLU A 342 -30.40 -4.12 23.36
CA GLU A 342 -31.12 -5.40 23.32
C GLU A 342 -30.22 -6.56 22.88
N MET A 343 -29.27 -6.33 21.96
CA MET A 343 -28.32 -7.35 21.52
C MET A 343 -27.28 -7.70 22.60
N THR A 344 -27.01 -6.77 23.52
CA THR A 344 -26.11 -7.00 24.67
C THR A 344 -26.80 -7.85 25.73
N ARG A 345 -28.11 -7.64 25.95
CA ARG A 345 -28.91 -8.45 26.89
C ARG A 345 -29.09 -9.90 26.47
N GLN A 346 -29.27 -10.18 25.18
CA GLN A 346 -29.35 -11.57 24.69
C GLN A 346 -28.02 -12.34 24.85
N ALA A 347 -26.88 -11.65 24.77
CA ALA A 347 -25.58 -12.27 25.02
C ALA A 347 -25.31 -12.51 26.52
N ASP A 348 -25.89 -11.67 27.40
CA ASP A 348 -25.77 -11.81 28.85
C ASP A 348 -26.76 -12.84 29.46
N GLU A 349 -27.89 -13.12 28.78
CA GLU A 349 -28.90 -14.10 29.23
C GLU A 349 -28.61 -15.55 28.78
N GLU A 350 -27.73 -15.77 27.80
CA GLU A 350 -27.25 -17.10 27.39
C GLU A 350 -25.91 -17.51 28.06
N GLY A 351 -25.69 -17.01 29.29
CA GLY A 351 -24.52 -17.34 30.11
C GLY A 351 -24.44 -18.83 30.49
N MET A 352 -23.36 -19.47 30.04
CA MET A 352 -22.88 -20.80 30.44
C MET A 352 -22.77 -20.93 31.97
N ASP A 353 -23.34 -22.02 32.49
CA ASP A 353 -23.50 -22.33 33.91
C ASP A 353 -22.16 -22.58 34.64
N ALA A 354 -22.07 -22.10 35.88
CA ALA A 354 -20.86 -22.00 36.69
C ALA A 354 -20.41 -23.32 37.35
N ASP A 355 -21.10 -24.44 37.13
CA ASP A 355 -20.78 -25.75 37.71
C ASP A 355 -19.74 -26.58 36.92
N SER A 356 -19.22 -26.05 35.81
CA SER A 356 -18.32 -26.80 34.90
C SER A 356 -16.82 -26.64 35.21
N PHE A 357 -16.43 -25.66 36.02
CA PHE A 357 -15.01 -25.34 36.26
C PHE A 357 -14.39 -26.14 37.40
N ASP A 358 -15.13 -26.34 38.50
CA ASP A 358 -14.64 -27.09 39.66
C ASP A 358 -14.56 -28.60 39.38
N THR A 359 -15.44 -29.15 38.53
CA THR A 359 -15.39 -30.55 38.09
C THR A 359 -14.16 -30.85 37.22
N LEU A 360 -13.73 -29.88 36.39
CA LEU A 360 -12.57 -30.02 35.52
C LEU A 360 -11.25 -29.98 36.32
N MET A 361 -11.17 -29.13 37.34
CA MET A 361 -9.97 -29.00 38.18
C MET A 361 -9.78 -30.20 39.13
N ASP A 362 -10.86 -30.87 39.56
CA ASP A 362 -10.78 -32.09 40.36
C ASP A 362 -10.39 -33.33 39.54
N MET A 363 -10.77 -33.38 38.25
CA MET A 363 -10.32 -34.42 37.31
C MET A 363 -8.85 -34.25 36.92
N MET A 364 -8.35 -33.02 36.80
CA MET A 364 -6.94 -32.74 36.49
C MET A 364 -5.99 -33.13 37.64
N LYS A 365 -6.45 -33.10 38.90
CA LYS A 365 -5.66 -33.57 40.06
C LYS A 365 -5.52 -35.09 40.14
N GLN A 366 -6.43 -35.86 39.56
CA GLN A 366 -6.36 -37.32 39.54
C GLN A 366 -5.54 -37.90 38.38
N ALA A 367 -5.25 -37.11 37.34
CA ALA A 367 -4.43 -37.53 36.20
C ALA A 367 -2.91 -37.33 36.39
N ALA A 368 -2.48 -36.72 37.51
CA ALA A 368 -1.08 -36.42 37.79
C ALA A 368 -0.26 -37.62 38.32
N ASP A 369 -0.85 -38.83 38.44
CA ASP A 369 -0.22 -39.99 39.07
C ASP A 369 -0.12 -41.23 38.17
N MET A 370 0.33 -41.06 36.92
CA MET A 370 0.76 -42.18 36.06
C MET A 370 1.99 -41.81 35.24
N SER A 371 3.11 -41.63 35.95
CA SER A 371 4.45 -41.76 35.34
C SER A 371 4.78 -43.24 35.13
N LYS A 372 5.11 -43.61 33.88
CA LYS A 372 5.79 -44.83 33.36
C LYS A 372 5.03 -45.41 32.17
N VAL A 373 5.51 -45.16 30.96
CA VAL A 373 6.02 -46.16 29.99
C VAL A 373 6.73 -45.37 28.88
N SER A 374 8.06 -45.25 28.97
CA SER A 374 8.92 -44.88 27.83
C SER A 374 9.98 -45.97 27.67
N GLY A 375 9.99 -46.59 26.50
CA GLY A 375 10.96 -47.61 26.12
C GLY A 375 11.44 -47.30 24.72
N ILE A 376 12.40 -46.38 24.61
CA ILE A 376 13.61 -46.44 23.76
C ILE A 376 14.50 -45.27 24.21
N LYS A 377 15.72 -45.62 24.60
CA LYS A 377 16.65 -44.83 25.42
C LYS A 377 17.54 -43.90 24.58
N SER A 378 17.70 -42.68 25.07
CA SER A 378 18.71 -41.67 24.71
C SER A 378 20.13 -42.00 25.18
N GLU A 379 20.41 -43.23 25.63
CA GLU A 379 21.67 -43.58 26.31
C GLU A 379 22.80 -44.02 25.35
N ARG A 380 22.54 -44.27 24.07
CA ARG A 380 23.56 -44.83 23.16
C ARG A 380 24.51 -43.83 22.50
N LEU A 381 24.32 -42.52 22.72
CA LEU A 381 25.22 -41.46 22.23
C LEU A 381 26.08 -40.85 23.36
N ALA A 382 25.83 -41.23 24.61
CA ALA A 382 26.60 -40.79 25.77
C ALA A 382 27.87 -41.63 26.01
N GLU A 383 28.00 -42.80 25.38
CA GLU A 383 29.15 -43.71 25.60
C GLU A 383 30.40 -43.37 24.75
N GLU A 384 30.31 -42.47 23.76
CA GLU A 384 31.46 -42.12 22.89
C GLU A 384 32.04 -40.70 23.13
N GLY A 385 31.61 -40.00 24.18
CA GLY A 385 32.25 -38.76 24.61
C GLY A 385 32.19 -37.59 23.62
N LYS A 386 31.22 -37.57 22.70
CA LYS A 386 30.97 -36.42 21.80
C LYS A 386 29.78 -35.59 22.27
N ASP A 387 29.95 -34.28 22.20
CA ASP A 387 29.00 -33.26 22.67
C ASP A 387 27.63 -33.40 21.96
N VAL A 388 26.61 -33.73 22.76
CA VAL A 388 25.25 -34.09 22.31
C VAL A 388 24.56 -32.90 21.63
N GLU A 389 24.87 -31.67 22.03
CA GLU A 389 24.32 -30.45 21.44
C GLU A 389 24.90 -30.22 20.03
N LYS A 390 26.18 -30.53 19.84
CA LYS A 390 26.87 -30.48 18.54
C LYS A 390 26.42 -31.57 17.57
N ALA A 391 26.19 -32.79 18.05
CA ALA A 391 25.63 -33.88 17.24
C ALA A 391 24.19 -33.55 16.77
N ARG A 392 23.42 -32.88 17.62
CA ARG A 392 22.07 -32.39 17.32
C ARG A 392 22.08 -31.26 16.28
N LEU A 393 23.02 -30.31 16.38
CA LEU A 393 23.24 -29.26 15.38
C LEU A 393 23.71 -29.81 14.01
N ALA A 394 24.57 -30.83 14.01
CA ALA A 394 25.00 -31.52 12.79
C ALA A 394 23.85 -32.25 12.07
N PHE A 395 22.89 -32.80 12.81
CA PHE A 395 21.69 -33.45 12.26
C PHE A 395 20.69 -32.42 11.67
N VAL A 396 20.57 -31.23 12.29
CA VAL A 396 19.81 -30.08 11.75
C VAL A 396 20.44 -29.56 10.45
N ALA A 397 21.76 -29.60 10.34
CA ALA A 397 22.48 -29.19 9.14
C ALA A 397 22.35 -30.20 7.98
N ALA A 398 22.37 -31.51 8.26
CA ALA A 398 22.07 -32.57 7.28
C ALA A 398 20.64 -32.47 6.71
N ALA A 399 19.67 -31.99 7.51
CA ALA A 399 18.30 -31.76 7.06
C ALA A 399 18.15 -30.54 6.13
N ARG A 400 19.05 -29.54 6.21
CA ARG A 400 19.12 -28.42 5.26
C ARG A 400 19.77 -28.82 3.93
N GLY A 401 20.70 -29.79 3.94
CA GLY A 401 21.31 -30.41 2.76
C GLY A 401 20.35 -31.25 1.89
N LEU A 402 19.13 -31.50 2.36
CA LEU A 402 18.05 -32.07 1.54
C LEU A 402 17.22 -31.02 0.81
N GLN A 403 17.69 -29.77 0.69
CA GLN A 403 17.28 -28.92 -0.43
C GLN A 403 17.87 -29.44 -1.73
N ARG A 404 17.30 -30.55 -2.21
CA ARG A 404 17.35 -30.91 -3.63
C ARG A 404 16.82 -29.69 -4.40
N ARG A 405 17.58 -29.19 -5.39
CA ARG A 405 16.99 -28.41 -6.49
C ARG A 405 15.77 -29.18 -7.03
N PRO A 406 14.70 -28.45 -7.42
CA PRO A 406 13.32 -28.91 -7.43
C PRO A 406 13.18 -30.24 -8.16
N THR A 407 12.72 -31.28 -7.46
CA THR A 407 12.25 -32.48 -8.16
C THR A 407 10.90 -32.15 -8.82
N PRO A 408 10.73 -32.44 -10.12
CA PRO A 408 9.48 -32.25 -10.82
C PRO A 408 8.47 -33.33 -10.40
N SER A 409 7.68 -33.00 -9.38
CA SER A 409 6.31 -33.46 -9.14
C SER A 409 5.73 -32.54 -8.06
N GLY A 410 5.41 -31.30 -8.42
CA GLY A 410 4.03 -31.00 -8.83
C GLY A 410 3.26 -30.27 -7.72
N ASP A 411 3.73 -30.31 -6.45
CA ASP A 411 2.99 -29.77 -5.32
C ASP A 411 3.50 -28.40 -4.84
N THR A 412 2.69 -27.35 -4.95
CA THR A 412 3.06 -25.97 -4.56
C THR A 412 2.31 -25.56 -3.28
N LEU A 413 2.99 -24.86 -2.36
CA LEU A 413 2.34 -24.31 -1.16
C LEU A 413 1.19 -23.36 -1.56
N MET A 414 0.11 -23.38 -0.78
CA MET A 414 -1.00 -22.42 -0.90
C MET A 414 -1.54 -22.03 0.48
N HIS A 415 -2.15 -20.84 0.56
CA HIS A 415 -2.74 -20.26 1.77
C HIS A 415 -4.27 -20.40 1.78
N PHE A 416 -4.92 -20.16 2.93
CA PHE A 416 -6.38 -20.32 3.04
C PHE A 416 -7.15 -19.37 2.11
N GLU A 417 -6.64 -18.16 1.88
CA GLU A 417 -7.22 -17.18 0.95
C GLU A 417 -7.27 -17.66 -0.51
N GLU A 418 -6.46 -18.67 -0.86
CA GLU A 418 -6.37 -19.24 -2.20
C GLU A 418 -7.28 -20.47 -2.38
N LEU A 419 -7.97 -20.92 -1.33
CA LEU A 419 -8.89 -22.06 -1.41
C LEU A 419 -10.16 -21.68 -2.16
N LEU A 420 -10.47 -22.45 -3.20
CA LEU A 420 -11.70 -22.32 -3.97
C LEU A 420 -12.73 -23.37 -3.51
N LEU A 421 -13.98 -22.93 -3.34
CA LEU A 421 -15.07 -23.80 -2.93
C LEU A 421 -15.31 -24.92 -3.96
N ASP A 422 -15.61 -26.11 -3.44
CA ASP A 422 -15.83 -27.37 -4.16
C ASP A 422 -14.68 -27.75 -5.11
N THR A 423 -13.45 -27.34 -4.78
CA THR A 423 -12.27 -27.58 -5.61
C THR A 423 -11.23 -28.42 -4.87
N HIS A 424 -10.75 -29.50 -5.50
CA HIS A 424 -9.57 -30.26 -5.07
C HIS A 424 -8.33 -29.58 -5.63
N HIS A 425 -7.49 -29.02 -4.75
CA HIS A 425 -6.28 -28.31 -5.16
C HIS A 425 -5.14 -29.31 -5.39
N ARG A 426 -5.29 -30.14 -6.43
CA ARG A 426 -4.30 -31.16 -6.81
C ARG A 426 -2.97 -30.51 -7.14
N GLY A 427 -1.87 -31.14 -6.74
CA GLY A 427 -0.59 -30.48 -6.91
C GLY A 427 -0.40 -29.27 -5.98
N ARG A 428 -1.09 -29.22 -4.84
CA ARG A 428 -0.93 -28.15 -3.83
C ARG A 428 -0.99 -28.71 -2.42
N TYR A 429 -0.47 -27.97 -1.46
CA TYR A 429 -0.61 -28.31 -0.03
C TYR A 429 -0.74 -27.05 0.83
N VAL A 430 -1.42 -27.16 1.97
CA VAL A 430 -1.50 -26.10 2.99
C VAL A 430 -0.72 -26.48 4.23
N LEU A 431 -0.02 -25.51 4.84
CA LEU A 431 0.69 -25.67 6.11
C LEU A 431 -0.12 -25.06 7.24
N VAL A 432 -0.43 -25.87 8.25
CA VAL A 432 -1.37 -25.49 9.30
C VAL A 432 -0.90 -25.97 10.68
N ARG A 433 -1.33 -25.28 11.73
CA ARG A 433 -1.17 -25.66 13.13
C ARG A 433 -2.52 -26.07 13.69
N VAL A 434 -2.60 -27.20 14.37
CA VAL A 434 -3.82 -27.65 15.05
C VAL A 434 -4.02 -26.80 16.29
N VAL A 435 -5.10 -26.01 16.33
CA VAL A 435 -5.36 -25.07 17.42
C VAL A 435 -6.17 -25.72 18.54
N GLU A 436 -7.12 -26.59 18.17
CA GLU A 436 -8.00 -27.27 19.11
C GLU A 436 -7.85 -28.79 19.14
N GLU A 437 -8.27 -29.39 20.27
CA GLU A 437 -8.25 -30.84 20.41
C GLU A 437 -9.26 -31.47 19.42
N PRO A 438 -8.84 -32.44 18.59
CA PRO A 438 -9.72 -33.06 17.62
C PRO A 438 -10.84 -33.84 18.31
N LYS A 439 -12.08 -33.58 17.90
CA LYS A 439 -13.24 -34.39 18.31
C LYS A 439 -13.35 -35.60 17.38
N PHE A 440 -13.16 -36.79 17.95
CA PHE A 440 -13.32 -38.05 17.22
C PHE A 440 -14.76 -38.54 17.29
N GLN A 441 -15.36 -38.75 16.12
CA GLN A 441 -16.64 -39.42 15.93
C GLN A 441 -16.40 -40.79 15.27
N PRO A 442 -17.39 -41.71 15.28
CA PRO A 442 -17.21 -43.06 14.76
C PRO A 442 -16.72 -43.15 13.30
N SER A 443 -16.99 -42.15 12.46
CA SER A 443 -16.62 -42.13 11.03
C SER A 443 -15.75 -40.94 10.59
N ARG A 444 -15.54 -39.94 11.47
CA ARG A 444 -14.77 -38.72 11.14
C ARG A 444 -14.06 -38.13 12.36
N ALA A 445 -13.03 -37.33 12.12
CA ALA A 445 -12.38 -36.48 13.12
C ALA A 445 -12.49 -35.01 12.70
N ILE A 446 -12.83 -34.13 13.64
CA ILE A 446 -13.06 -32.70 13.37
C ILE A 446 -12.17 -31.87 14.27
N THR A 447 -11.43 -30.92 13.71
CA THR A 447 -10.64 -29.95 14.47
C THR A 447 -10.56 -28.59 13.77
N ILE A 448 -10.06 -27.59 14.48
CA ILE A 448 -9.75 -26.26 13.95
C ILE A 448 -8.24 -26.17 13.77
N VAL A 449 -7.83 -25.74 12.58
CA VAL A 449 -6.43 -25.50 12.24
C VAL A 449 -6.23 -24.05 11.86
N GLN A 450 -5.00 -23.56 11.99
CA GLN A 450 -4.63 -22.20 11.69
C GLN A 450 -3.42 -22.16 10.75
N ASP A 451 -3.47 -21.35 9.71
CA ASP A 451 -2.36 -21.20 8.76
C ASP A 451 -1.30 -20.19 9.23
N ALA A 452 -0.30 -19.92 8.39
CA ALA A 452 0.78 -18.97 8.67
C ALA A 452 0.30 -17.51 8.85
N HIS A 453 -0.86 -17.17 8.29
CA HIS A 453 -1.46 -15.82 8.33
C HIS A 453 -2.40 -15.67 9.53
N LYS A 454 -2.43 -16.67 10.42
CA LYS A 454 -3.32 -16.77 11.58
C LYS A 454 -4.80 -16.90 11.23
N GLN A 455 -5.14 -17.22 9.98
CA GLN A 455 -6.50 -17.55 9.60
C GLN A 455 -6.84 -18.96 10.08
N ALA A 456 -8.06 -19.16 10.59
CA ALA A 456 -8.49 -20.42 11.18
C ALA A 456 -9.59 -21.03 10.32
N GLU A 457 -9.48 -22.34 10.07
CA GLU A 457 -10.44 -23.10 9.28
C GLU A 457 -10.73 -24.45 9.93
N PHE A 458 -11.91 -25.00 9.62
CA PHE A 458 -12.24 -26.37 10.02
C PHE A 458 -11.52 -27.37 9.14
N VAL A 459 -10.97 -28.42 9.75
CA VAL A 459 -10.50 -29.61 9.04
C VAL A 459 -11.35 -30.80 9.49
N ILE A 460 -11.93 -31.50 8.51
CA ILE A 460 -12.66 -32.73 8.72
C ILE A 460 -11.92 -33.86 8.01
N LEU A 461 -11.45 -34.83 8.79
CA LEU A 461 -10.82 -36.05 8.30
C LEU A 461 -11.84 -37.18 8.31
N GLU A 462 -12.25 -37.64 7.13
CA GLU A 462 -13.11 -38.82 6.98
C GLU A 462 -12.26 -40.08 7.05
N HIS A 463 -12.60 -41.02 7.93
CA HIS A 463 -11.76 -42.20 8.19
C HIS A 463 -12.53 -43.54 8.14
N GLY A 464 -13.84 -43.48 7.88
CA GLY A 464 -14.66 -44.67 7.67
C GLY A 464 -14.73 -45.57 8.91
N GLN A 465 -14.14 -46.77 8.82
CA GLN A 465 -14.09 -47.75 9.94
C GLN A 465 -12.73 -47.82 10.66
N HIS A 466 -11.77 -46.94 10.33
CA HIS A 466 -10.43 -46.98 10.91
C HIS A 466 -10.37 -46.14 12.21
N GLN A 467 -10.00 -46.74 13.34
CA GLN A 467 -9.79 -45.98 14.57
C GLN A 467 -8.58 -45.04 14.45
N LEU A 468 -8.84 -43.75 14.25
CA LEU A 468 -7.85 -42.69 14.43
C LEU A 468 -7.75 -42.29 15.90
N ASP A 469 -6.58 -41.81 16.31
CA ASP A 469 -6.37 -41.25 17.64
C ASP A 469 -5.67 -39.88 17.57
N SER A 470 -5.51 -39.24 18.74
CA SER A 470 -4.94 -37.89 18.86
C SER A 470 -3.50 -37.77 18.34
N ARG A 471 -2.82 -38.89 18.05
CA ARG A 471 -1.49 -38.88 17.42
C ARG A 471 -1.54 -38.53 15.94
N VAL A 472 -2.71 -38.46 15.29
CA VAL A 472 -2.85 -38.06 13.87
C VAL A 472 -3.09 -36.55 13.73
N LEU A 473 -3.77 -35.92 14.69
CA LEU A 473 -4.05 -34.48 14.75
C LEU A 473 -3.71 -33.91 16.15
N PRO A 474 -2.44 -33.89 16.56
CA PRO A 474 -2.08 -33.47 17.92
C PRO A 474 -2.32 -31.97 18.13
N LYS A 475 -3.01 -31.58 19.21
CA LYS A 475 -3.20 -30.16 19.58
C LYS A 475 -1.85 -29.46 19.72
N GLY A 476 -1.70 -28.32 19.05
CA GLY A 476 -0.45 -27.56 18.95
C GLY A 476 0.56 -28.11 17.95
N GLY A 477 0.30 -29.27 17.33
CA GLY A 477 1.12 -29.85 16.28
C GLY A 477 0.93 -29.16 14.93
N PHE A 478 1.92 -29.32 14.06
CA PHE A 478 1.94 -28.72 12.73
C PHE A 478 1.78 -29.79 11.66
N LEU A 479 1.00 -29.48 10.63
CA LEU A 479 0.59 -30.41 9.58
C LEU A 479 0.80 -29.77 8.21
N ALA A 480 1.19 -30.57 7.22
CA ALA A 480 0.94 -30.27 5.83
C ALA A 480 -0.26 -31.11 5.36
N ILE A 481 -1.28 -30.46 4.79
CA ILE A 481 -2.43 -31.13 4.19
C ILE A 481 -2.23 -31.07 2.68
N LYS A 482 -2.01 -32.23 2.05
CA LYS A 482 -1.83 -32.36 0.60
C LYS A 482 -3.18 -32.35 -0.10
N GLU A 483 -3.20 -31.81 -1.31
CA GLU A 483 -4.35 -31.70 -2.20
C GLU A 483 -5.66 -31.28 -1.50
N PRO A 484 -5.66 -30.17 -0.73
CA PRO A 484 -6.80 -29.82 0.13
C PRO A 484 -8.08 -29.65 -0.69
N TYR A 485 -9.17 -30.27 -0.23
CA TYR A 485 -10.50 -30.11 -0.79
C TYR A 485 -11.32 -29.17 0.09
N TYR A 486 -11.74 -28.03 -0.44
CA TYR A 486 -12.50 -27.04 0.32
C TYR A 486 -13.97 -27.12 -0.05
N THR A 487 -14.87 -27.39 0.90
CA THR A 487 -16.30 -27.62 0.64
C THR A 487 -17.17 -27.16 1.82
N VAL A 488 -18.50 -27.31 1.71
CA VAL A 488 -19.48 -26.88 2.73
C VAL A 488 -20.14 -28.09 3.39
N GLU A 489 -20.25 -28.06 4.72
CA GLU A 489 -21.04 -29.06 5.45
C GLU A 489 -22.52 -28.71 5.33
N THR A 490 -23.31 -29.62 4.78
CA THR A 490 -24.70 -29.36 4.38
C THR A 490 -25.62 -29.03 5.57
N ASP A 491 -25.33 -29.59 6.74
CA ASP A 491 -26.13 -29.42 7.96
C ASP A 491 -25.72 -28.19 8.79
N LEU A 492 -24.49 -27.72 8.65
CA LEU A 492 -23.92 -26.63 9.47
C LEU A 492 -23.64 -25.34 8.68
N GLN A 493 -23.85 -25.34 7.36
CA GLN A 493 -23.54 -24.25 6.43
C GLN A 493 -22.16 -23.62 6.66
N THR A 494 -21.20 -24.42 7.11
CA THR A 494 -19.85 -23.96 7.48
C THR A 494 -18.85 -24.54 6.48
N TRP A 495 -17.89 -23.73 6.09
CA TRP A 495 -16.84 -24.09 5.14
C TRP A 495 -15.74 -24.86 5.86
N TYR A 496 -15.16 -25.86 5.21
CA TYR A 496 -14.10 -26.67 5.80
C TYR A 496 -13.20 -27.31 4.76
N ILE A 497 -11.98 -27.64 5.18
CA ILE A 497 -11.02 -28.45 4.44
C ILE A 497 -11.30 -29.92 4.74
N ARG A 498 -11.79 -30.64 3.74
CA ARG A 498 -12.04 -32.07 3.80
C ARG A 498 -10.78 -32.84 3.45
N VAL A 499 -10.46 -33.84 4.28
CA VAL A 499 -9.37 -34.79 4.05
C VAL A 499 -9.97 -36.19 4.02
N ASP A 500 -9.87 -36.87 2.88
CA ASP A 500 -10.49 -38.18 2.69
C ASP A 500 -9.59 -39.35 3.11
N HIS A 501 -8.27 -39.13 3.24
CA HIS A 501 -7.35 -40.18 3.64
C HIS A 501 -6.23 -39.67 4.56
N PRO A 502 -5.89 -40.37 5.67
CA PRO A 502 -4.84 -39.93 6.60
C PRO A 502 -3.45 -39.75 6.00
N SER A 503 -3.15 -40.40 4.86
CA SER A 503 -1.86 -40.20 4.15
C SER A 503 -1.70 -38.82 3.53
N ASP A 504 -2.78 -38.05 3.45
CA ASP A 504 -2.77 -36.69 2.93
C ASP A 504 -2.42 -35.67 4.02
N ILE A 505 -2.30 -36.13 5.26
CA ILE A 505 -1.76 -35.38 6.39
C ILE A 505 -0.32 -35.82 6.62
N VAL A 506 0.59 -34.86 6.55
CA VAL A 506 1.99 -35.04 6.92
C VAL A 506 2.25 -34.26 8.19
N GLN A 507 2.58 -34.96 9.27
CA GLN A 507 2.96 -34.30 10.52
C GLN A 507 4.37 -33.73 10.43
N LEU A 508 4.49 -32.49 10.87
CA LEU A 508 5.73 -31.74 10.89
C LEU A 508 6.20 -31.62 12.34
N SER A 509 7.50 -31.83 12.57
CA SER A 509 8.08 -31.54 13.88
C SER A 509 7.96 -30.02 14.17
N PRO A 510 7.85 -29.58 15.44
CA PRO A 510 7.82 -28.15 15.78
C PRO A 510 8.99 -27.36 15.19
N GLN A 511 10.16 -27.99 15.05
CA GLN A 511 11.30 -27.38 14.37
C GLN A 511 11.10 -27.34 12.84
N SER A 512 10.62 -28.40 12.19
CA SER A 512 10.29 -28.42 10.75
C SER A 512 9.25 -27.35 10.37
N ALA A 513 8.27 -27.13 11.23
CA ALA A 513 7.26 -26.08 11.06
C ALA A 513 7.83 -24.67 11.28
N MET A 514 8.76 -24.50 12.22
CA MET A 514 9.52 -23.25 12.39
C MET A 514 10.43 -22.92 11.19
N TYR A 515 10.81 -23.90 10.37
CA TYR A 515 11.63 -23.71 9.17
C TYR A 515 10.83 -23.54 7.87
N LEU A 516 9.51 -23.84 7.89
CA LEU A 516 8.60 -23.69 6.75
C LEU A 516 7.67 -22.47 6.88
N LEU A 517 7.61 -21.88 8.08
CA LEU A 517 7.07 -20.54 8.32
C LEU A 517 8.18 -19.51 8.05
N PRO A 518 7.90 -18.38 7.38
CA PRO A 518 8.95 -17.43 6.98
C PRO A 518 9.47 -16.66 8.20
N PHE A 519 10.54 -17.15 8.82
CA PHE A 519 11.48 -16.33 9.57
C PHE A 519 12.78 -16.19 8.78
N ALA A 520 13.03 -14.98 8.32
CA ALA A 520 14.31 -14.56 7.78
C ALA A 520 15.44 -14.75 8.83
N SER A 521 16.33 -15.70 8.58
CA SER A 521 17.69 -15.71 9.12
C SER A 521 18.65 -15.46 7.96
N GLY A 522 19.39 -14.36 7.99
CA GLY A 522 20.29 -13.95 6.91
C GLY A 522 21.45 -14.94 6.67
N TYR A 523 22.12 -14.80 5.53
CA TYR A 523 23.22 -15.67 5.11
C TYR A 523 24.38 -15.73 6.10
N HIS A 524 24.60 -14.71 6.95
CA HIS A 524 25.60 -14.72 8.03
C HIS A 524 25.34 -15.81 9.08
N GLN A 525 24.08 -15.94 9.53
CA GLN A 525 23.71 -16.98 10.50
C GLN A 525 23.84 -18.37 9.87
N ALA A 526 23.50 -18.50 8.58
CA ALA A 526 23.71 -19.75 7.85
C ALA A 526 25.20 -20.10 7.76
N ALA A 527 26.06 -19.15 7.37
CA ALA A 527 27.51 -19.34 7.29
C ALA A 527 28.14 -19.70 8.65
N TYR A 528 27.68 -19.08 9.74
CA TYR A 528 28.08 -19.43 11.11
C TYR A 528 27.68 -20.88 11.46
N CYS A 529 26.42 -21.25 11.24
CA CYS A 529 25.94 -22.60 11.52
C CYS A 529 26.67 -23.67 10.71
N TYR A 530 26.98 -23.42 9.43
CA TYR A 530 27.78 -24.35 8.63
C TYR A 530 29.21 -24.45 9.13
N THR A 531 29.79 -23.37 9.65
CA THR A 531 31.12 -23.37 10.26
C THR A 531 31.16 -24.24 11.51
N GLU A 532 30.16 -24.10 12.40
CA GLU A 532 30.03 -24.96 13.59
C GLU A 532 29.76 -26.42 13.22
N GLY A 533 28.96 -26.66 12.18
CA GLY A 533 28.72 -27.98 11.62
C GLY A 533 30.01 -28.64 11.13
N LEU A 534 30.83 -27.92 10.37
CA LEU A 534 32.12 -28.41 9.86
C LEU A 534 33.13 -28.71 10.97
N ALA A 535 33.09 -27.97 12.08
CA ALA A 535 33.89 -28.26 13.28
C ALA A 535 33.43 -29.53 14.01
N SER A 536 32.21 -30.03 13.74
CA SER A 536 31.55 -31.08 14.51
C SER A 536 31.29 -32.38 13.73
N VAL A 537 31.39 -32.34 12.39
CA VAL A 537 31.00 -33.43 11.47
C VAL A 537 31.84 -34.71 11.57
N GLY A 538 32.99 -34.67 12.25
CA GLY A 538 33.86 -35.84 12.44
C GLY A 538 34.41 -36.39 11.11
N GLU A 539 34.44 -37.73 10.96
CA GLU A 539 34.98 -38.41 9.77
C GLU A 539 33.95 -38.62 8.64
N ASN A 540 32.72 -38.11 8.76
CA ASN A 540 31.70 -38.27 7.72
C ASN A 540 32.01 -37.35 6.53
N VAL A 541 32.64 -37.93 5.50
CA VAL A 541 33.12 -37.21 4.31
C VAL A 541 31.97 -36.63 3.48
N GLU A 542 30.86 -37.35 3.33
CA GLU A 542 29.71 -36.90 2.51
C GLU A 542 29.05 -35.66 3.12
N LEU A 543 28.76 -35.71 4.42
CA LEU A 543 28.18 -34.59 5.14
C LEU A 543 29.14 -33.39 5.21
N LYS A 544 30.45 -33.64 5.31
CA LYS A 544 31.47 -32.58 5.28
C LYS A 544 31.48 -31.83 3.95
N LEU A 545 31.39 -32.55 2.83
CA LEU A 545 31.38 -31.94 1.49
C LEU A 545 30.10 -31.15 1.23
N ASP A 546 28.96 -31.64 1.72
CA ASP A 546 27.68 -30.92 1.64
C ASP A 546 27.68 -29.63 2.47
N LEU A 547 28.18 -29.69 3.72
CA LEU A 547 28.32 -28.50 4.57
C LEU A 547 29.26 -27.45 3.94
N LEU A 548 30.36 -27.88 3.32
CA LEU A 548 31.26 -27.00 2.58
C LEU A 548 30.53 -26.33 1.40
N ARG A 549 29.74 -27.08 0.62
CA ARG A 549 28.99 -26.53 -0.51
C ARG A 549 27.93 -25.51 -0.09
N ASN A 550 27.20 -25.81 0.98
CA ASN A 550 26.16 -24.93 1.51
C ASN A 550 26.75 -23.67 2.17
N ARG A 551 27.91 -23.79 2.83
CA ARG A 551 28.66 -22.63 3.30
C ARG A 551 29.24 -21.80 2.17
N ALA A 552 29.72 -22.44 1.11
CA ALA A 552 30.19 -21.76 -0.08
C ALA A 552 29.07 -20.93 -0.74
N TYR A 553 27.85 -21.46 -0.81
CA TYR A 553 26.69 -20.73 -1.28
C TYR A 553 26.36 -19.54 -0.37
N ALA A 554 26.30 -19.75 0.95
CA ALA A 554 26.07 -18.66 1.90
C ALA A 554 27.15 -17.56 1.79
N ASN A 555 28.42 -17.94 1.67
CA ASN A 555 29.54 -17.02 1.51
C ASN A 555 29.49 -16.26 0.17
N LEU A 556 29.02 -16.88 -0.91
CA LEU A 556 28.82 -16.22 -2.21
C LEU A 556 27.77 -15.12 -2.09
N GLU A 557 26.62 -15.41 -1.48
CA GLU A 557 25.53 -14.44 -1.29
C GLU A 557 25.91 -13.32 -0.29
N LEU A 558 26.92 -13.54 0.55
CA LEU A 558 27.52 -12.54 1.42
C LEU A 558 28.65 -11.72 0.77
N GLY A 559 29.02 -12.02 -0.48
CA GLY A 559 30.15 -11.37 -1.16
C GLY A 559 31.54 -11.80 -0.66
N TYR A 560 31.63 -12.87 0.14
CA TYR A 560 32.89 -13.44 0.65
C TYR A 560 33.53 -14.38 -0.36
N TYR A 561 33.87 -13.86 -1.55
CA TYR A 561 34.25 -14.68 -2.70
C TYR A 561 35.45 -15.61 -2.44
N ASP A 562 36.49 -15.16 -1.72
CA ASP A 562 37.64 -16.02 -1.39
C ASP A 562 37.27 -17.20 -0.47
N SER A 563 36.33 -16.98 0.45
CA SER A 563 35.83 -18.02 1.35
C SER A 563 34.86 -18.94 0.62
N ALA A 564 34.01 -18.39 -0.25
CA ALA A 564 33.12 -19.15 -1.13
C ALA A 564 33.91 -20.04 -2.10
N GLU A 565 34.97 -19.51 -2.72
CA GLU A 565 35.86 -20.25 -3.61
C GLU A 565 36.56 -21.39 -2.87
N ARG A 566 37.15 -21.10 -1.70
CA ARG A 566 37.84 -22.10 -0.89
C ARG A 566 36.91 -23.25 -0.50
N ASP A 567 35.71 -22.93 -0.03
CA ASP A 567 34.72 -23.92 0.39
C ASP A 567 34.17 -24.70 -0.81
N ALA A 568 33.90 -24.04 -1.93
CA ALA A 568 33.43 -24.68 -3.16
C ALA A 568 34.49 -25.63 -3.73
N ARG A 569 35.77 -25.22 -3.79
CA ARG A 569 36.88 -26.09 -4.22
C ARG A 569 37.05 -27.28 -3.27
N ALA A 570 36.94 -27.05 -1.97
CA ALA A 570 37.03 -28.10 -0.97
C ALA A 570 35.84 -29.07 -1.00
N SER A 571 34.70 -28.67 -1.59
CA SER A 571 33.51 -29.51 -1.77
C SER A 571 33.56 -30.41 -3.03
N VAL A 572 34.47 -30.14 -3.98
CA VAL A 572 34.66 -30.98 -5.17
C VAL A 572 35.48 -32.22 -4.81
N SER A 573 34.91 -33.41 -5.00
CA SER A 573 35.60 -34.67 -4.70
C SER A 573 36.38 -35.20 -5.92
N SER A 574 37.63 -35.64 -5.71
CA SER A 574 38.50 -36.17 -6.77
C SER A 574 38.67 -37.69 -6.78
N GLY A 575 37.84 -38.46 -6.05
CA GLY A 575 37.88 -39.92 -6.12
C GLY A 575 36.90 -40.68 -5.21
N ARG A 576 36.62 -41.94 -5.60
CA ARG A 576 35.97 -43.11 -4.91
C ARG A 576 34.93 -42.92 -3.78
N VAL A 577 34.41 -41.72 -3.54
CA VAL A 577 33.25 -41.48 -2.68
C VAL A 577 32.02 -41.47 -3.59
N ALA A 578 30.95 -42.17 -3.19
CA ALA A 578 29.69 -42.25 -3.95
C ALA A 578 28.91 -40.94 -3.84
N ILE A 579 29.45 -39.88 -4.44
CA ILE A 579 28.80 -38.58 -4.60
C ILE A 579 28.16 -38.57 -5.99
N THR A 580 26.96 -38.01 -6.12
CA THR A 580 26.28 -38.02 -7.42
C THR A 580 26.98 -37.07 -8.40
N ASP A 581 27.02 -37.40 -9.70
CA ASP A 581 27.57 -36.50 -10.73
C ASP A 581 26.95 -35.08 -10.68
N ARG A 582 25.71 -35.00 -10.18
CA ARG A 582 24.97 -33.76 -9.95
C ARG A 582 25.58 -32.89 -8.84
N ASP A 583 26.05 -33.48 -7.75
CA ASP A 583 26.63 -32.74 -6.61
C ASP A 583 27.99 -32.11 -6.99
N ASN A 584 28.80 -32.82 -7.77
CA ASN A 584 30.03 -32.26 -8.35
C ASN A 584 29.69 -31.15 -9.36
N SER A 585 28.66 -31.33 -10.19
CA SER A 585 28.19 -30.30 -11.12
C SER A 585 27.71 -29.03 -10.41
N ASP A 586 27.02 -29.16 -9.27
CA ASP A 586 26.57 -28.00 -8.48
C ASP A 586 27.76 -27.23 -7.87
N ALA A 587 28.79 -27.93 -7.38
CA ALA A 587 30.02 -27.31 -6.88
C ALA A 587 30.82 -26.61 -8.01
N GLU A 588 30.90 -27.23 -9.19
CA GLU A 588 31.53 -26.63 -10.37
C GLU A 588 30.76 -25.40 -10.87
N GLN A 589 29.43 -25.44 -10.90
CA GLN A 589 28.58 -24.27 -11.21
C GLN A 589 28.80 -23.15 -10.20
N LEU A 590 28.92 -23.48 -8.91
CA LEU A 590 29.20 -22.49 -7.86
C LEU A 590 30.59 -21.87 -8.04
N LEU A 591 31.60 -22.66 -8.39
CA LEU A 591 32.94 -22.16 -8.71
C LEU A 591 32.93 -21.23 -9.93
N ALA A 592 32.16 -21.57 -10.97
CA ALA A 592 32.02 -20.72 -12.15
C ALA A 592 31.36 -19.38 -11.79
N ARG A 593 30.31 -19.40 -10.94
CA ARG A 593 29.67 -18.18 -10.42
C ARG A 593 30.65 -17.34 -9.60
N VAL A 594 31.36 -17.94 -8.63
CA VAL A 594 32.36 -17.23 -7.81
C VAL A 594 33.46 -16.61 -8.69
N SER A 595 33.98 -17.36 -9.67
CA SER A 595 34.99 -16.86 -10.60
C SER A 595 34.47 -15.67 -11.43
N ALA A 596 33.22 -15.73 -11.90
CA ALA A 596 32.58 -14.62 -12.60
C ALA A 596 32.46 -13.37 -11.71
N ARG A 597 32.06 -13.53 -10.44
CA ARG A 597 31.99 -12.42 -9.46
C ARG A 597 33.35 -11.81 -9.15
N GLN A 598 34.39 -12.63 -8.99
CA GLN A 598 35.78 -12.13 -8.82
C GLN A 598 36.29 -11.40 -10.08
N GLN A 599 35.92 -11.89 -11.27
CA GLN A 599 36.25 -11.22 -12.53
C GLN A 599 35.56 -9.85 -12.61
N GLU A 600 34.27 -9.77 -12.32
CA GLU A 600 33.53 -8.51 -12.26
C GLU A 600 34.17 -7.51 -11.29
N GLN A 601 34.47 -7.93 -10.06
CA GLN A 601 35.08 -7.07 -9.04
C GLN A 601 36.48 -6.57 -9.44
N SER A 602 37.23 -7.38 -10.17
CA SER A 602 38.60 -7.06 -10.58
C SER A 602 38.69 -6.31 -11.90
N SER A 603 37.83 -6.58 -12.88
CA SER A 603 37.90 -6.03 -14.24
C SER A 603 36.82 -5.00 -14.56
N GLY A 604 35.71 -4.96 -13.81
CA GLY A 604 34.56 -4.12 -14.12
C GLY A 604 33.86 -4.53 -15.43
N THR A 605 34.08 -5.76 -15.89
CA THR A 605 33.50 -6.28 -17.12
C THR A 605 32.21 -7.03 -16.80
N TYR A 606 31.12 -6.61 -17.41
CA TYR A 606 29.78 -7.17 -17.19
C TYR A 606 29.11 -7.43 -18.54
N ASP A 607 28.33 -8.50 -18.61
CA ASP A 607 27.42 -8.76 -19.73
C ASP A 607 26.06 -8.12 -19.46
N PHE A 608 25.98 -6.80 -19.63
CA PHE A 608 24.75 -6.05 -19.36
C PHE A 608 23.60 -6.46 -20.29
N GLU A 609 23.90 -6.90 -21.51
CA GLU A 609 22.88 -7.36 -22.47
C GLU A 609 22.21 -8.63 -21.96
N ALA A 610 23.00 -9.63 -21.57
CA ALA A 610 22.46 -10.85 -20.96
C ALA A 610 21.68 -10.57 -19.65
N MET A 611 22.15 -9.63 -18.83
CA MET A 611 21.43 -9.22 -17.61
C MET A 611 20.07 -8.58 -17.93
N ILE A 612 19.99 -7.75 -18.96
CA ILE A 612 18.75 -7.08 -19.41
C ILE A 612 17.80 -8.08 -20.08
N GLU A 613 18.32 -9.02 -20.87
CA GLU A 613 17.50 -10.07 -21.50
C GLU A 613 16.90 -11.00 -20.45
N GLY A 614 17.70 -11.43 -19.47
CA GLY A 614 17.31 -12.31 -18.36
C GLY A 614 16.49 -11.65 -17.24
N LEU A 615 16.25 -10.33 -17.32
CA LEU A 615 15.39 -9.59 -16.38
C LEU A 615 13.91 -9.97 -16.57
N ASP A 616 13.41 -10.93 -15.81
CA ASP A 616 11.97 -11.20 -15.64
C ASP A 616 11.42 -10.45 -14.40
N SER A 617 10.33 -10.92 -13.77
CA SER A 617 9.70 -10.30 -12.59
C SER A 617 10.60 -10.21 -11.33
N CYS A 618 11.86 -10.65 -11.41
CA CYS A 618 12.85 -10.57 -10.33
C CYS A 618 13.86 -9.43 -10.63
N PRO A 619 13.73 -8.28 -9.96
CA PRO A 619 14.60 -7.13 -10.18
C PRO A 619 15.94 -7.20 -9.40
N ARG A 620 16.32 -8.36 -8.85
CA ARG A 620 17.57 -8.55 -8.08
C ARG A 620 18.61 -9.31 -8.92
N ILE A 621 19.65 -8.61 -9.37
CA ILE A 621 20.65 -9.12 -10.31
C ILE A 621 21.76 -9.86 -9.58
N ASP A 622 22.08 -11.09 -10.00
CA ASP A 622 23.30 -11.77 -9.55
C ASP A 622 24.51 -11.12 -10.25
N ALA A 623 25.21 -10.21 -9.56
CA ALA A 623 26.41 -9.49 -10.00
C ALA A 623 27.24 -9.00 -8.80
N ALA A 624 28.56 -8.85 -8.97
CA ALA A 624 29.45 -8.29 -7.96
C ALA A 624 29.68 -6.78 -8.12
N ASP A 625 30.05 -6.12 -7.03
CA ASP A 625 30.45 -4.72 -7.04
C ASP A 625 31.81 -4.51 -7.72
N PHE A 626 31.94 -3.41 -8.45
CA PHE A 626 33.17 -2.85 -8.97
C PHE A 626 33.32 -1.41 -8.46
N VAL A 627 34.16 -1.20 -7.46
CA VAL A 627 34.36 0.11 -6.81
C VAL A 627 35.81 0.60 -6.81
N LYS A 628 36.74 -0.22 -7.32
CA LYS A 628 38.19 -0.05 -7.18
C LYS A 628 38.75 1.27 -7.76
N GLN A 629 38.04 1.87 -8.71
CA GLN A 629 38.45 3.11 -9.38
C GLN A 629 38.06 4.37 -8.58
N THR A 630 37.50 4.18 -7.39
CA THR A 630 36.96 5.26 -6.58
C THR A 630 37.49 5.21 -5.16
N GLU A 631 37.69 6.38 -4.57
CA GLU A 631 38.08 6.52 -3.17
C GLU A 631 37.33 7.68 -2.50
N VAL A 632 37.06 7.55 -1.20
CA VAL A 632 36.38 8.60 -0.44
C VAL A 632 37.44 9.46 0.24
N LYS A 633 37.38 10.78 0.01
CA LYS A 633 38.31 11.77 0.59
C LYS A 633 37.55 12.99 1.11
N ALA A 634 38.23 13.84 1.88
CA ALA A 634 37.73 15.17 2.19
C ALA A 634 37.51 15.98 0.89
N SER A 635 36.36 16.65 0.77
CA SER A 635 36.03 17.49 -0.39
C SER A 635 36.08 18.97 -0.02
N PRO A 636 36.71 19.86 -0.81
CA PRO A 636 36.78 21.28 -0.49
C PRO A 636 35.41 21.94 -0.30
N GLY A 637 35.18 22.59 0.84
CA GLY A 637 33.90 23.24 1.16
C GLY A 637 32.77 22.27 1.52
N ARG A 638 33.08 20.97 1.66
CA ARG A 638 32.17 19.88 2.01
C ARG A 638 32.86 18.95 3.03
N SER A 639 32.15 17.99 3.59
CA SER A 639 32.76 17.04 4.55
C SER A 639 33.63 16.01 3.83
N ARG A 640 33.06 15.30 2.84
CA ARG A 640 33.71 14.25 2.05
C ARG A 640 33.14 14.20 0.64
N GLY A 641 33.80 13.47 -0.25
CA GLY A 641 33.35 13.21 -1.62
C GLY A 641 33.97 11.93 -2.17
N LEU A 642 33.45 11.45 -3.29
CA LEU A 642 33.99 10.32 -4.05
C LEU A 642 34.92 10.85 -5.14
N PHE A 643 36.12 10.28 -5.27
CA PHE A 643 37.18 10.74 -6.18
C PHE A 643 37.67 9.59 -7.06
N ALA A 644 38.08 9.91 -8.29
CA ALA A 644 38.69 8.94 -9.18
C ALA A 644 40.12 8.60 -8.74
N THR A 645 40.49 7.32 -8.72
CA THR A 645 41.85 6.85 -8.36
C THR A 645 42.79 6.81 -9.57
N GLU A 646 42.25 6.90 -10.77
CA GLU A 646 42.94 6.88 -12.06
C GLU A 646 42.22 7.77 -13.09
N ASP A 647 42.83 7.97 -14.26
CA ASP A 647 42.18 8.65 -15.38
C ASP A 647 41.09 7.75 -15.96
N ILE A 648 39.92 8.31 -16.26
CA ILE A 648 38.76 7.59 -16.80
C ILE A 648 38.28 8.33 -18.05
N GLU A 649 38.19 7.64 -19.18
CA GLU A 649 37.74 8.22 -20.44
C GLU A 649 36.21 8.33 -20.50
N GLU A 650 35.68 9.19 -21.37
CA GLU A 650 34.24 9.36 -21.54
C GLU A 650 33.54 8.04 -21.91
N GLY A 651 32.43 7.73 -21.23
CA GLY A 651 31.63 6.52 -21.44
C GLY A 651 32.11 5.27 -20.69
N GLU A 652 33.35 5.28 -20.17
CA GLU A 652 33.88 4.19 -19.37
C GLU A 652 33.13 4.03 -18.04
N ILE A 653 33.11 2.79 -17.55
CA ILE A 653 32.54 2.44 -16.25
C ILE A 653 33.46 3.00 -15.17
N ILE A 654 32.88 3.74 -14.23
CA ILE A 654 33.57 4.23 -13.03
C ILE A 654 33.34 3.27 -11.86
N LEU A 655 32.08 2.85 -11.72
CA LEU A 655 31.63 2.06 -10.58
C LEU A 655 30.38 1.28 -10.96
N VAL A 656 30.29 0.05 -10.47
CA VAL A 656 29.08 -0.76 -10.49
C VAL A 656 28.85 -1.23 -9.06
N GLU A 657 27.67 -1.02 -8.52
CA GLU A 657 27.37 -1.31 -7.12
C GLU A 657 25.97 -1.89 -7.00
N LYS A 658 25.86 -2.99 -6.27
CA LYS A 658 24.60 -3.60 -5.91
C LYS A 658 24.01 -2.87 -4.71
N ALA A 659 22.68 -2.73 -4.69
CA ALA A 659 22.02 -2.05 -3.60
C ALA A 659 22.29 -2.78 -2.27
N ALA A 660 22.75 -2.05 -1.26
CA ALA A 660 22.85 -2.59 0.10
C ALA A 660 21.45 -2.92 0.64
N HIS A 661 20.49 -2.06 0.32
CA HIS A 661 19.08 -2.24 0.59
C HIS A 661 18.25 -1.63 -0.54
N ILE A 662 17.22 -2.33 -0.97
CA ILE A 662 16.31 -1.86 -2.01
C ILE A 662 14.93 -2.49 -1.80
N MET A 663 13.91 -1.74 -2.16
CA MET A 663 12.53 -2.18 -2.11
C MET A 663 11.86 -1.82 -3.44
N PHE A 664 11.27 -2.84 -4.07
CA PHE A 664 10.54 -2.70 -5.32
C PHE A 664 9.04 -2.69 -5.06
N ASP A 665 8.28 -2.01 -5.92
CA ASP A 665 6.83 -1.88 -5.84
C ASP A 665 6.06 -3.20 -5.98
N ASN A 666 6.73 -4.24 -6.48
CA ASN A 666 6.22 -5.60 -6.63
C ASN A 666 6.70 -6.57 -5.53
N ASP A 667 7.47 -6.10 -4.56
CA ASP A 667 7.81 -6.90 -3.38
C ASP A 667 6.53 -7.10 -2.53
N SER A 668 6.32 -8.30 -2.00
CA SER A 668 5.09 -8.68 -1.29
C SER A 668 4.83 -7.88 0.00
N ASP A 669 5.89 -7.35 0.61
CA ASP A 669 5.87 -6.53 1.82
C ASP A 669 5.98 -5.03 1.51
N PHE A 670 5.89 -4.64 0.24
CA PHE A 670 5.95 -3.24 -0.18
C PHE A 670 4.83 -2.40 0.45
N TYR A 671 5.20 -1.33 1.14
CA TYR A 671 4.29 -0.25 1.49
C TYR A 671 5.04 1.07 1.67
N LEU A 672 4.32 2.17 1.42
CA LEU A 672 4.79 3.53 1.62
C LEU A 672 4.30 4.04 2.97
N ALA A 673 5.16 4.74 3.70
CA ALA A 673 4.79 5.46 4.93
C ALA A 673 4.70 6.95 4.62
N PHE A 674 3.61 7.60 5.01
CA PHE A 674 3.57 9.06 5.01
C PHE A 674 3.96 9.53 6.41
N ASN A 675 4.86 10.50 6.45
CA ASN A 675 5.37 11.02 7.69
C ASN A 675 5.25 12.53 7.71
N TYR A 676 4.95 13.05 8.88
CA TYR A 676 4.87 14.48 9.15
C TYR A 676 6.05 14.87 10.02
N ASP A 677 6.88 15.80 9.54
CA ASP A 677 7.89 16.45 10.36
C ASP A 677 7.33 17.73 10.95
N SER A 678 7.10 17.68 12.26
CA SER A 678 6.57 18.79 13.06
C SER A 678 7.50 20.02 13.09
N THR A 679 8.78 19.86 12.74
CA THR A 679 9.74 20.98 12.77
C THR A 679 9.73 21.79 11.47
N SER A 680 9.50 21.14 10.33
CA SER A 680 9.40 21.78 9.01
C SER A 680 7.96 22.00 8.52
N ASP A 681 6.97 21.47 9.24
CA ASP A 681 5.54 21.49 8.87
C ASP A 681 5.29 20.88 7.47
N GLN A 682 6.04 19.83 7.15
CA GLN A 682 5.96 19.13 5.87
C GLN A 682 5.54 17.68 6.03
N ILE A 683 4.62 17.23 5.16
CA ILE A 683 4.32 15.83 4.95
C ILE A 683 5.21 15.33 3.82
N TYR A 684 5.99 14.27 4.08
CA TYR A 684 6.74 13.58 3.05
C TYR A 684 6.41 12.09 3.04
N ARG A 685 6.43 11.54 1.84
CA ARG A 685 6.26 10.12 1.56
C ARG A 685 7.63 9.45 1.71
N ASP A 686 7.66 8.29 2.36
CA ASP A 686 8.84 7.50 2.68
C ASP A 686 8.57 6.02 2.36
N GLN A 687 9.62 5.20 2.22
CA GLN A 687 9.47 3.75 2.04
C GLN A 687 9.49 3.05 3.40
N GLY A 688 8.32 2.97 4.04
CA GLY A 688 8.18 2.37 5.37
C GLY A 688 8.63 0.91 5.41
N ALA A 689 8.32 0.13 4.37
CA ALA A 689 8.79 -1.25 4.23
C ALA A 689 10.31 -1.34 4.18
N LEU A 690 10.96 -0.44 3.42
CA LEU A 690 12.41 -0.39 3.31
C LEU A 690 13.07 -0.05 4.66
N LEU A 691 12.51 0.91 5.42
CA LEU A 691 12.99 1.25 6.77
C LEU A 691 12.93 0.04 7.70
N GLN A 692 11.78 -0.67 7.74
CA GLN A 692 11.65 -1.88 8.56
C GLN A 692 12.66 -2.96 8.15
N ASN A 693 12.88 -3.12 6.84
CA ASN A 693 13.81 -4.14 6.33
C ASN A 693 15.26 -3.79 6.63
N ILE A 694 15.67 -2.52 6.53
CA ILE A 694 17.00 -2.06 6.97
C ILE A 694 17.18 -2.33 8.47
N VAL A 695 16.24 -1.89 9.31
CA VAL A 695 16.37 -2.07 10.78
C VAL A 695 16.44 -3.55 11.16
N ARG A 696 15.60 -4.41 10.56
CA ARG A 696 15.62 -5.86 10.82
C ARG A 696 16.91 -6.52 10.32
N GLU A 697 17.46 -6.04 9.21
CA GLU A 697 18.72 -6.56 8.67
C GLU A 697 19.89 -6.17 9.57
N LEU A 698 19.95 -4.92 10.03
CA LEU A 698 20.97 -4.42 10.95
C LEU A 698 20.88 -5.07 12.34
N ASP A 699 19.68 -5.33 12.87
CA ASP A 699 19.49 -6.05 14.14
C ASP A 699 20.04 -7.49 14.06
N ARG A 700 19.93 -8.11 12.88
CA ARG A 700 20.43 -9.47 12.62
C ARG A 700 21.90 -9.51 12.23
N ASN A 701 22.41 -8.43 11.61
CA ASN A 701 23.77 -8.31 11.09
C ASN A 701 24.44 -7.00 11.57
N PRO A 702 24.71 -6.82 12.88
CA PRO A 702 25.26 -5.56 13.39
C PRO A 702 26.60 -5.15 12.79
N SER A 703 27.38 -6.09 12.24
CA SER A 703 28.64 -5.80 11.55
C SER A 703 28.49 -4.90 10.33
N ARG A 704 27.28 -4.80 9.75
CA ARG A 704 26.99 -3.93 8.60
C ARG A 704 26.54 -2.52 8.99
N LEU A 705 26.33 -2.27 10.28
CA LEU A 705 25.84 -0.98 10.77
C LEU A 705 26.77 0.18 10.35
N GLY A 706 28.10 -0.02 10.42
CA GLY A 706 29.06 1.02 10.01
C GLY A 706 28.91 1.49 8.56
N GLU A 707 28.56 0.59 7.64
CA GLU A 707 28.36 0.92 6.22
C GLU A 707 27.23 1.93 6.00
N ILE A 708 26.17 1.82 6.81
CA ILE A 708 24.98 2.68 6.74
C ILE A 708 25.16 3.96 7.56
N LEU A 709 25.72 3.87 8.78
CA LEU A 709 25.91 5.03 9.66
C LEU A 709 26.95 6.03 9.13
N ASP A 710 27.81 5.59 8.21
CA ASP A 710 28.76 6.45 7.51
C ASP A 710 28.12 7.31 6.42
N LEU A 711 26.85 7.13 6.06
CA LEU A 711 26.16 7.94 5.04
C LEU A 711 25.86 9.36 5.52
N PHE A 712 25.37 10.23 4.63
CA PHE A 712 25.11 11.62 4.98
C PHE A 712 23.81 11.73 5.80
N ASP A 713 23.89 12.27 7.01
CA ASP A 713 22.77 12.35 7.97
C ASP A 713 22.27 13.78 8.21
N ASN A 714 22.84 14.78 7.51
CA ASN A 714 22.56 16.19 7.71
C ASN A 714 22.82 16.70 9.15
N ASN A 715 23.89 16.21 9.79
CA ASN A 715 24.27 16.51 11.18
C ASN A 715 23.22 16.07 12.20
N TYR A 716 22.64 14.89 11.98
CA TYR A 716 21.73 14.28 12.94
C TYR A 716 22.37 14.14 14.33
N ALA A 717 21.64 14.52 15.38
CA ALA A 717 22.11 14.38 16.75
C ALA A 717 21.97 12.91 17.21
N LYS A 718 22.98 12.10 16.89
CA LYS A 718 23.01 10.65 17.17
C LYS A 718 22.88 10.37 18.66
N ASP A 719 22.12 9.33 19.00
CA ASP A 719 22.13 8.79 20.37
C ASP A 719 23.54 8.24 20.68
N PRO A 720 24.17 8.63 21.81
CA PRO A 720 25.51 8.16 22.18
C PRO A 720 25.63 6.64 22.35
N SER A 721 24.51 5.94 22.53
CA SER A 721 24.45 4.49 22.69
C SER A 721 24.28 3.73 21.37
N GLU A 722 24.05 4.41 20.25
CA GLU A 722 23.91 3.75 18.94
C GLU A 722 25.19 2.98 18.57
N GLY A 723 25.02 1.73 18.13
CA GLY A 723 26.11 0.82 17.80
C GLY A 723 26.77 0.15 19.01
N THR A 724 26.36 0.48 20.24
CA THR A 724 26.80 -0.25 21.44
C THR A 724 25.92 -1.48 21.70
N GLU A 725 26.43 -2.46 22.46
CA GLU A 725 25.66 -3.65 22.84
C GLU A 725 24.95 -3.45 24.19
N PHE A 726 23.68 -3.86 24.25
CA PHE A 726 22.88 -3.96 25.46
C PHE A 726 22.08 -5.28 25.45
N ASP A 727 22.22 -6.10 26.50
CA ASP A 727 21.61 -7.44 26.61
C ASP A 727 21.87 -8.35 25.39
N GLY A 728 23.08 -8.28 24.81
CA GLY A 728 23.47 -9.08 23.65
C GLY A 728 22.82 -8.65 22.33
N LYS A 729 22.25 -7.44 22.27
CA LYS A 729 21.74 -6.81 21.05
C LYS A 729 22.43 -5.47 20.80
N THR A 730 22.71 -5.17 19.55
CA THR A 730 23.23 -3.86 19.16
C THR A 730 22.10 -2.83 19.15
N ILE A 731 22.33 -1.68 19.78
CA ILE A 731 21.38 -0.58 19.80
C ILE A 731 21.36 0.09 18.41
N ILE A 732 20.17 0.21 17.83
CA ILE A 732 19.94 0.84 16.53
C ILE A 732 18.99 2.02 16.74
N ASP A 733 19.43 3.23 16.39
CA ASP A 733 18.57 4.41 16.41
C ASP A 733 17.73 4.46 15.13
N VAL A 734 16.49 4.00 15.21
CA VAL A 734 15.56 3.95 14.08
C VAL A 734 15.31 5.34 13.47
N PHE A 735 15.40 6.41 14.26
CA PHE A 735 15.23 7.77 13.76
C PHE A 735 16.46 8.24 12.98
N HIS A 736 17.66 7.86 13.41
CA HIS A 736 18.88 8.11 12.65
C HIS A 736 18.88 7.34 11.31
N ILE A 737 18.54 6.05 11.31
CA ILE A 737 18.40 5.24 10.08
C ILE A 737 17.44 5.89 9.08
N ARG A 738 16.32 6.40 9.59
CA ARG A 738 15.35 7.13 8.77
C ARG A 738 15.91 8.43 8.19
N GLN A 739 16.68 9.19 8.97
CA GLN A 739 17.36 10.38 8.46
C GLN A 739 18.36 10.03 7.36
N LEU A 740 19.11 8.94 7.52
CA LEU A 740 20.01 8.45 6.46
C LEU A 740 19.22 8.12 5.18
N MET A 741 18.05 7.47 5.27
CA MET A 741 17.21 7.21 4.10
C MET A 741 16.77 8.50 3.39
N ILE A 742 16.29 9.51 4.12
CA ILE A 742 15.78 10.77 3.54
C ILE A 742 16.82 11.44 2.63
N HIS A 743 18.11 11.31 2.93
CA HIS A 743 19.17 12.00 2.21
C HIS A 743 19.90 11.15 1.17
N ASN A 744 19.81 9.81 1.25
CA ASN A 744 20.66 8.90 0.48
C ASN A 744 19.87 7.94 -0.44
N LEU A 745 18.54 7.95 -0.47
CA LEU A 745 17.81 7.08 -1.40
C LEU A 745 17.99 7.49 -2.87
N TYR A 746 18.33 6.52 -3.72
CA TYR A 746 18.17 6.62 -5.18
C TYR A 746 16.93 5.86 -5.64
N THR A 747 16.24 6.40 -6.66
CA THR A 747 15.06 5.77 -7.26
C THR A 747 15.41 5.05 -8.56
N CYS A 748 14.78 3.91 -8.82
CA CYS A 748 14.98 3.13 -10.04
C CYS A 748 13.64 2.73 -10.72
N ALA A 749 13.71 2.31 -11.98
CA ALA A 749 12.52 1.95 -12.77
C ALA A 749 12.02 0.53 -12.47
N THR A 750 10.70 0.31 -12.59
CA THR A 750 10.10 -1.03 -12.54
C THR A 750 10.35 -1.76 -13.87
N PRO A 751 11.05 -2.91 -13.90
CA PRO A 751 11.36 -3.59 -15.16
C PRO A 751 10.08 -4.05 -15.85
N SER A 752 9.68 -3.34 -16.90
CA SER A 752 8.60 -3.76 -17.81
C SER A 752 9.17 -4.07 -19.19
N THR A 753 8.50 -4.94 -19.95
CA THR A 753 8.89 -5.34 -21.31
C THR A 753 9.05 -4.14 -22.26
N ALA A 754 8.34 -3.03 -22.00
CA ALA A 754 8.46 -1.76 -22.74
C ALA A 754 9.72 -0.93 -22.36
N GLN A 755 10.27 -1.13 -21.16
CA GLN A 755 11.51 -0.50 -20.71
C GLN A 755 12.78 -1.26 -21.13
N LYS A 756 12.71 -2.56 -21.39
CA LYS A 756 13.84 -3.36 -21.95
C LYS A 756 14.46 -2.72 -23.20
N ARG A 757 13.68 -1.96 -24.00
CA ARG A 757 14.14 -1.24 -25.20
C ARG A 757 14.65 0.20 -24.94
N ARG A 758 14.46 0.75 -23.73
CA ARG A 758 14.72 2.17 -23.40
C ARG A 758 15.94 2.41 -22.51
N MET A 759 16.60 1.36 -22.00
CA MET A 759 17.71 1.49 -21.02
C MET A 759 18.99 2.18 -21.55
N LEU A 760 19.02 2.61 -22.81
CA LEU A 760 20.11 3.41 -23.39
C LEU A 760 19.83 4.94 -23.39
N GLY A 761 18.72 5.42 -22.82
CA GLY A 761 18.34 6.83 -22.83
C GLY A 761 17.81 7.34 -21.48
N PHE A 762 18.14 8.60 -21.17
CA PHE A 762 17.79 9.34 -19.96
C PHE A 762 16.31 9.17 -19.55
N VAL A 763 16.06 8.80 -18.30
CA VAL A 763 14.72 8.79 -17.70
C VAL A 763 14.76 9.62 -16.40
N SER A 764 14.02 10.72 -16.41
CA SER A 764 13.70 11.54 -15.24
C SER A 764 12.52 10.90 -14.49
N TYR A 765 12.72 10.57 -13.21
CA TYR A 765 11.75 9.87 -12.36
C TYR A 765 11.00 10.81 -11.41
N SER A 766 9.69 10.64 -11.32
CA SER A 766 8.83 11.22 -10.28
C SER A 766 8.08 10.10 -9.55
N GLY A 767 8.68 9.55 -8.48
CA GLY A 767 8.03 8.59 -7.59
C GLY A 767 9.01 7.75 -6.78
N ILE A 768 8.77 7.61 -5.46
CA ILE A 768 9.56 6.77 -4.53
C ILE A 768 9.09 5.31 -4.56
N GLN A 769 8.61 4.83 -5.72
CA GLN A 769 8.00 3.49 -5.83
C GLN A 769 9.05 2.39 -5.73
N ASN A 770 10.19 2.54 -6.42
CA ASN A 770 11.35 1.68 -6.22
C ASN A 770 12.51 2.54 -5.75
N ALA A 771 13.06 2.27 -4.57
CA ALA A 771 14.18 3.03 -4.04
C ALA A 771 15.12 2.14 -3.21
N GLY A 772 16.38 2.55 -3.18
CA GLY A 772 17.43 1.83 -2.47
C GLY A 772 18.61 2.70 -2.08
N ILE A 773 19.56 2.09 -1.37
CA ILE A 773 20.79 2.70 -0.87
C ILE A 773 21.98 1.99 -1.53
N TRP A 774 22.90 2.79 -2.06
CA TRP A 774 24.15 2.36 -2.71
C TRP A 774 25.31 3.09 -2.03
N PRO A 775 25.85 2.53 -0.93
CA PRO A 775 26.69 3.28 0.00
C PRO A 775 27.89 3.99 -0.62
N ARG A 776 28.58 3.38 -1.58
CA ARG A 776 29.72 3.99 -2.28
C ARG A 776 29.26 5.10 -3.20
N ALA A 777 28.24 4.88 -4.03
CA ALA A 777 27.73 5.90 -4.93
C ALA A 777 27.12 7.10 -4.18
N ASN A 778 26.53 6.88 -3.01
CA ASN A 778 26.01 7.92 -2.13
C ASN A 778 27.09 8.88 -1.58
N MET A 779 28.38 8.55 -1.74
CA MET A 779 29.50 9.46 -1.39
C MET A 779 29.75 10.55 -2.43
N MET A 780 29.10 10.53 -3.60
CA MET A 780 29.22 11.58 -4.60
C MET A 780 28.48 12.85 -4.16
N ASN A 781 29.11 14.00 -4.37
CA ASN A 781 28.48 15.29 -4.08
C ASN A 781 27.68 15.84 -5.27
N HIS A 782 26.79 16.78 -4.95
CA HIS A 782 26.03 17.48 -5.96
C HIS A 782 26.88 18.46 -6.80
N SER A 783 26.72 18.42 -8.13
CA SER A 783 27.03 19.54 -9.03
C SER A 783 26.02 19.53 -10.17
N CYS A 784 25.52 20.71 -10.58
CA CYS A 784 24.72 20.80 -11.81
C CYS A 784 25.57 20.55 -13.06
N VAL A 785 26.89 20.66 -12.95
CA VAL A 785 27.86 20.22 -13.98
C VAL A 785 28.38 18.83 -13.57
N GLN A 786 27.55 17.81 -13.75
CA GLN A 786 27.94 16.43 -13.46
C GLN A 786 29.01 15.93 -14.43
N ASN A 787 29.92 15.11 -13.93
CA ASN A 787 30.89 14.35 -14.73
C ASN A 787 30.59 12.85 -14.70
N VAL A 788 29.53 12.43 -14.00
CA VAL A 788 29.07 11.04 -13.92
C VAL A 788 27.63 10.93 -14.46
N ARG A 789 27.38 9.88 -15.24
CA ARG A 789 26.03 9.41 -15.62
C ARG A 789 25.67 8.18 -14.81
N ARG A 790 24.41 8.12 -14.38
CA ARG A 790 23.84 7.01 -13.60
C ARG A 790 22.84 6.22 -14.44
N SER A 791 22.90 4.90 -14.37
CA SER A 791 21.89 4.00 -14.91
C SER A 791 21.66 2.83 -13.95
N HIS A 792 20.54 2.11 -14.08
CA HIS A 792 20.22 0.96 -13.25
C HIS A 792 19.84 -0.25 -14.11
N ILE A 793 20.17 -1.44 -13.62
CA ILE A 793 19.67 -2.73 -14.10
C ILE A 793 19.17 -3.48 -12.86
N GLY A 794 17.86 -3.51 -12.62
CA GLY A 794 17.30 -4.02 -11.37
C GLY A 794 17.85 -3.27 -10.15
N ASP A 795 18.49 -3.98 -9.23
CA ASP A 795 19.15 -3.46 -8.02
C ASP A 795 20.64 -3.09 -8.23
N LEU A 796 21.13 -3.17 -9.47
CA LEU A 796 22.50 -2.80 -9.82
C LEU A 796 22.55 -1.35 -10.31
N LEU A 797 23.33 -0.50 -9.63
CA LEU A 797 23.63 0.87 -10.05
C LEU A 797 24.94 0.89 -10.85
N ILE A 798 24.91 1.57 -11.98
CA ILE A 798 26.05 1.70 -12.89
C ILE A 798 26.38 3.18 -13.06
N LEU A 799 27.64 3.53 -12.79
CA LEU A 799 28.20 4.86 -12.99
C LEU A 799 29.13 4.85 -14.20
N ARG A 800 28.91 5.77 -15.14
CA ARG A 800 29.80 5.99 -16.29
C ARG A 800 30.29 7.42 -16.33
N ALA A 801 31.49 7.62 -16.88
CA ALA A 801 32.02 8.95 -17.11
C ALA A 801 31.19 9.69 -18.16
N ALA A 802 30.65 10.86 -17.80
CA ALA A 802 29.93 11.74 -18.70
C ALA A 802 30.87 12.55 -19.63
N ARG A 803 32.15 12.58 -19.27
CA ARG A 803 33.29 13.22 -19.95
C ARG A 803 34.57 12.65 -19.32
N ARG A 804 35.73 12.86 -19.93
CA ARG A 804 37.02 12.48 -19.33
C ARG A 804 37.15 13.01 -17.89
N ILE A 805 37.58 12.15 -16.98
CA ILE A 805 37.83 12.44 -15.56
C ILE A 805 39.30 12.17 -15.27
N GLU A 806 40.02 13.17 -14.78
CA GLU A 806 41.42 13.02 -14.40
C GLU A 806 41.54 12.33 -13.03
N LYS A 807 42.64 11.60 -12.84
CA LYS A 807 42.99 11.03 -11.53
C LYS A 807 42.95 12.08 -10.44
N GLY A 808 42.26 11.77 -9.35
CA GLY A 808 42.10 12.64 -8.19
C GLY A 808 41.03 13.71 -8.36
N ALA A 809 40.31 13.76 -9.48
CA ALA A 809 39.14 14.61 -9.63
C ALA A 809 37.95 14.04 -8.84
N GLU A 810 37.12 14.94 -8.31
CA GLU A 810 35.89 14.57 -7.60
C GLU A 810 34.80 14.17 -8.61
N LEU A 811 34.04 13.15 -8.23
CA LEU A 811 32.89 12.63 -8.96
C LEU A 811 31.62 13.33 -8.49
N PHE A 812 30.89 13.91 -9.43
CA PHE A 812 29.68 14.67 -9.18
C PHE A 812 28.48 14.06 -9.87
N SER A 813 27.37 14.02 -9.14
CA SER A 813 26.07 13.63 -9.66
C SER A 813 25.01 14.69 -9.34
N VAL A 814 23.98 14.79 -10.17
CA VAL A 814 22.86 15.69 -9.90
C VAL A 814 21.93 15.06 -8.85
N TYR A 815 21.67 15.71 -7.71
CA TYR A 815 20.76 15.16 -6.70
C TYR A 815 19.30 15.29 -7.12
N ARG A 816 18.95 16.39 -7.80
CA ARG A 816 17.64 16.59 -8.43
C ARG A 816 17.76 17.28 -9.78
N GLU A 817 16.97 16.82 -10.74
CA GLU A 817 16.92 17.32 -12.12
C GLU A 817 15.88 18.45 -12.29
N ASP A 818 15.83 19.41 -11.37
CA ASP A 818 14.93 20.57 -11.53
C ASP A 818 15.53 21.59 -12.48
N PHE A 819 14.70 22.09 -13.38
CA PHE A 819 15.10 23.07 -14.38
C PHE A 819 14.95 24.52 -13.89
N ASP A 820 14.16 24.75 -12.83
CA ASP A 820 14.07 26.06 -12.19
C ASP A 820 15.18 26.28 -11.17
N PHE A 821 15.93 27.36 -11.34
CA PHE A 821 17.08 27.70 -10.50
C PHE A 821 16.69 27.93 -9.04
N GLU A 822 15.62 28.68 -8.76
CA GLU A 822 15.25 29.04 -7.39
C GLU A 822 14.73 27.81 -6.64
N GLN A 823 13.89 27.01 -7.31
CA GLN A 823 13.41 25.74 -6.77
C GLN A 823 14.56 24.76 -6.51
N ARG A 824 15.52 24.65 -7.45
CA ARG A 824 16.70 23.81 -7.28
C ARG A 824 17.55 24.23 -6.08
N GLN A 825 17.86 25.52 -5.95
CA GLN A 825 18.63 26.05 -4.82
C GLN A 825 17.90 25.89 -3.49
N SER A 826 16.59 26.20 -3.47
CA SER A 826 15.74 26.05 -2.30
C SER A 826 15.74 24.61 -1.80
N VAL A 827 15.55 23.63 -2.68
CA VAL A 827 15.48 22.22 -2.27
C VAL A 827 16.85 21.67 -1.87
N LEU A 828 17.93 22.04 -2.55
CA LEU A 828 19.28 21.67 -2.13
C LEU A 828 19.61 22.23 -0.74
N SER A 829 19.20 23.46 -0.46
CA SER A 829 19.39 24.10 0.84
C SER A 829 18.53 23.45 1.92
N LEU A 830 17.24 23.21 1.65
CA LEU A 830 16.31 22.64 2.62
C LEU A 830 16.65 21.19 2.96
N ARG A 831 16.98 20.38 1.94
CA ARG A 831 17.15 18.95 2.11
C ARG A 831 18.58 18.54 2.43
N TRP A 832 19.59 19.17 1.85
CA TRP A 832 21.01 18.78 2.10
C TRP A 832 21.82 19.87 2.80
N GLY A 833 21.23 21.04 3.08
CA GLY A 833 21.97 22.16 3.67
C GLY A 833 22.99 22.79 2.72
N ILE A 834 22.86 22.60 1.40
CA ILE A 834 23.85 23.03 0.40
C ILE A 834 23.27 24.13 -0.50
N ILE A 835 24.05 25.20 -0.71
CA ILE A 835 23.81 26.19 -1.77
C ILE A 835 24.78 25.90 -2.90
N CYS A 836 24.28 25.53 -4.09
CA CYS A 836 25.15 25.17 -5.20
C CYS A 836 25.73 26.42 -5.89
N SER A 837 27.04 26.47 -6.02
CA SER A 837 27.78 27.56 -6.69
C SER A 837 28.57 27.08 -7.91
N CYS A 838 28.15 25.99 -8.57
CA CYS A 838 28.80 25.52 -9.79
C CYS A 838 28.68 26.55 -10.94
N ALA A 839 29.41 26.35 -12.03
CA ALA A 839 29.43 27.28 -13.15
C ALA A 839 28.03 27.55 -13.75
N VAL A 840 27.18 26.52 -13.87
CA VAL A 840 25.78 26.67 -14.32
C VAL A 840 24.97 27.54 -13.36
N CYS A 841 25.03 27.26 -12.06
CA CYS A 841 24.34 28.07 -11.05
C CYS A 841 24.85 29.50 -10.99
N THR A 842 26.14 29.73 -11.26
CA THR A 842 26.73 31.06 -11.34
C THR A 842 26.21 31.82 -12.56
N ALA A 843 26.17 31.15 -13.72
CA ALA A 843 25.62 31.72 -14.95
C ALA A 843 24.13 32.07 -14.77
N GLU A 844 23.31 31.16 -14.25
CA GLU A 844 21.88 31.43 -13.99
C GLU A 844 21.66 32.52 -12.96
N ARG A 845 22.48 32.60 -11.90
CA ARG A 845 22.38 33.67 -10.90
C ARG A 845 22.66 35.06 -11.50
N SER A 846 23.48 35.14 -12.54
CA SER A 846 23.78 36.41 -13.23
C SER A 846 22.64 36.91 -14.12
N GLN A 847 21.65 36.06 -14.42
CA GLN A 847 20.51 36.40 -15.27
C GLN A 847 19.34 36.99 -14.49
N THR A 848 18.47 37.71 -15.20
CA THR A 848 17.26 38.28 -14.60
C THR A 848 16.23 37.18 -14.26
N PRO A 849 15.42 37.36 -13.20
CA PRO A 849 14.35 36.40 -12.86
C PRO A 849 13.35 36.14 -13.99
N GLN A 850 13.15 37.09 -14.90
CA GLN A 850 12.28 36.95 -16.08
C GLN A 850 12.85 35.94 -17.08
N VAL A 851 14.15 36.02 -17.38
CA VAL A 851 14.82 35.08 -18.31
C VAL A 851 14.80 33.66 -17.75
N ARG A 852 15.04 33.49 -16.44
CA ARG A 852 14.98 32.18 -15.77
C ARG A 852 13.59 31.57 -15.78
N ARG A 853 12.55 32.34 -15.43
CA ARG A 853 11.16 31.88 -15.51
C ARG A 853 10.77 31.47 -16.93
N ARG A 854 11.16 32.28 -17.92
CA ARG A 854 10.92 31.97 -19.33
C ARG A 854 11.57 30.65 -19.75
N ARG A 855 12.81 30.40 -19.29
CA ARG A 855 13.48 29.11 -19.52
C ARG A 855 12.71 27.95 -18.89
N GLY A 856 12.30 28.08 -17.63
CA GLY A 856 11.49 27.07 -16.94
C GLY A 856 10.19 26.74 -17.69
N GLU A 857 9.47 27.76 -18.17
CA GLU A 857 8.26 27.60 -19.00
C GLU A 857 8.54 26.85 -20.30
N LEU A 858 9.63 27.20 -21.01
CA LEU A 858 10.01 26.56 -22.27
C LEU A 858 10.40 25.10 -22.07
N VAL A 859 11.13 24.78 -21.00
CA VAL A 859 11.48 23.38 -20.64
C VAL A 859 10.22 22.59 -20.26
N ALA A 860 9.31 23.17 -19.47
CA ALA A 860 8.04 22.53 -19.13
C ALA A 860 7.22 22.24 -20.39
N LYS A 861 7.17 23.20 -21.32
CA LYS A 861 6.49 23.04 -22.62
C LYS A 861 7.16 21.96 -23.48
N TYR A 862 8.49 21.96 -23.59
CA TYR A 862 9.24 20.89 -24.27
C TYR A 862 8.87 19.52 -23.70
N ASN A 863 8.95 19.36 -22.37
CA ASN A 863 8.62 18.11 -21.70
C ASN A 863 7.17 17.68 -21.93
N SER A 864 6.22 18.62 -21.94
CA SER A 864 4.80 18.32 -22.22
C SER A 864 4.53 17.81 -23.63
N LEU A 865 5.33 18.20 -24.62
CA LEU A 865 5.22 17.74 -26.01
C LEU A 865 5.89 16.39 -26.23
N VAL A 866 6.90 16.07 -25.43
CA VAL A 866 7.68 14.83 -25.52
C VAL A 866 7.12 13.73 -24.59
N LYS A 867 6.38 14.06 -23.51
CA LYS A 867 5.95 13.09 -22.48
C LYS A 867 4.60 12.37 -22.62
N PRO A 868 3.72 12.57 -23.62
CA PRO A 868 2.61 11.65 -23.81
C PRO A 868 2.60 11.03 -25.22
N SER A 869 3.45 10.02 -25.45
CA SER A 869 3.21 8.88 -26.35
C SER A 869 4.44 7.98 -26.35
N GLY A 870 4.29 6.74 -25.88
CA GLY A 870 5.25 5.70 -26.19
C GLY A 870 5.15 5.31 -27.67
N MET A 871 5.79 6.03 -28.58
CA MET A 871 6.01 5.58 -29.96
C MET A 871 7.35 6.09 -30.48
N ILE A 872 8.40 5.30 -30.24
CA ILE A 872 9.34 4.96 -31.31
C ILE A 872 8.97 3.54 -31.67
N VAL A 873 8.28 3.37 -32.80
CA VAL A 873 8.12 2.08 -33.47
C VAL A 873 9.16 2.09 -34.59
N ASP A 874 10.08 1.14 -34.57
CA ASP A 874 11.10 0.96 -35.61
C ASP A 874 12.01 2.17 -35.92
N GLY A 875 12.39 2.92 -34.88
CA GLY A 875 13.43 3.95 -35.01
C GLY A 875 13.00 5.26 -35.69
N GLN A 876 11.70 5.48 -35.91
CA GLN A 876 11.17 6.76 -36.42
C GLN A 876 10.38 7.53 -35.35
N LEU A 877 10.71 8.81 -35.18
CA LEU A 877 9.88 9.79 -34.45
C LEU A 877 8.59 10.04 -35.26
N LEU A 878 7.43 10.07 -34.59
CA LEU A 878 6.21 10.61 -35.20
C LEU A 878 6.47 12.06 -35.63
N GLU A 879 6.29 12.35 -36.93
CA GLU A 879 6.57 13.63 -37.56
C GLU A 879 5.77 14.81 -36.95
N ASP A 880 4.64 14.53 -36.30
CA ASP A 880 3.60 15.50 -35.92
C ASP A 880 4.03 16.63 -34.94
N ASN A 881 5.13 16.47 -34.18
CA ASN A 881 5.57 17.49 -33.20
C ASN A 881 6.94 18.12 -33.51
N THR A 882 7.59 17.75 -34.62
CA THR A 882 8.99 18.12 -34.89
C THR A 882 9.18 19.64 -34.98
N GLU A 883 8.27 20.34 -35.68
CA GLU A 883 8.36 21.80 -35.84
C GLU A 883 8.11 22.54 -34.52
N ALA A 884 7.18 22.05 -33.69
CA ALA A 884 6.90 22.63 -32.38
C ALA A 884 8.09 22.47 -31.42
N VAL A 885 8.74 21.31 -31.44
CA VAL A 885 9.94 21.02 -30.66
C VAL A 885 11.11 21.90 -31.12
N LEU A 886 11.35 22.01 -32.42
CA LEU A 886 12.41 22.87 -32.98
C LEU A 886 12.21 24.35 -32.62
N ARG A 887 10.97 24.86 -32.67
CA ARG A 887 10.67 26.24 -32.26
C ARG A 887 10.95 26.48 -30.78
N ILE A 888 10.61 25.52 -29.92
CA ILE A 888 10.89 25.61 -28.48
C ILE A 888 12.39 25.58 -28.23
N TYR A 889 13.13 24.72 -28.92
CA TYR A 889 14.60 24.68 -28.85
C TYR A 889 15.23 26.02 -29.22
N LEU A 890 14.82 26.63 -30.34
CA LEU A 890 15.31 27.95 -30.76
C LEU A 890 14.95 29.06 -29.76
N ASP A 891 13.80 28.98 -29.11
CA ASP A 891 13.43 29.94 -28.07
C ASP A 891 14.19 29.71 -26.76
N LEU A 892 14.57 28.47 -26.47
CA LEU A 892 15.44 28.09 -25.36
C LEU A 892 16.86 28.59 -25.57
N ASP A 893 17.43 28.43 -26.76
CA ASP A 893 18.76 28.91 -27.13
C ASP A 893 18.91 30.42 -26.89
N LYS A 894 17.87 31.21 -27.21
CA LYS A 894 17.82 32.65 -26.91
C LYS A 894 17.88 32.98 -25.41
N THR A 895 17.59 32.03 -24.53
CA THR A 895 17.74 32.21 -23.08
C THR A 895 19.16 31.92 -22.59
N TYR A 896 20.00 31.26 -23.38
CA TYR A 896 21.39 30.96 -23.05
C TYR A 896 22.31 32.05 -23.62
N GLU A 897 22.67 33.00 -22.75
CA GLU A 897 23.60 34.09 -23.06
C GLU A 897 25.07 33.61 -23.08
N PRO A 898 26.06 34.43 -23.51
CA PRO A 898 27.48 34.03 -23.54
C PRO A 898 28.04 33.49 -22.20
N ALA A 899 27.39 33.82 -21.07
CA ALA A 899 27.74 33.28 -19.75
C ALA A 899 27.60 31.74 -19.63
N PHE A 900 26.88 31.09 -20.55
CA PHE A 900 26.72 29.64 -20.62
C PHE A 900 27.69 28.96 -21.61
N GLN A 901 28.59 29.73 -22.24
CA GLN A 901 29.53 29.20 -23.23
C GLN A 901 30.44 28.12 -22.62
N GLY A 902 30.41 26.91 -23.18
CA GLY A 902 31.19 25.77 -22.69
C GLY A 902 30.58 25.05 -21.47
N LEU A 903 29.36 25.42 -21.05
CA LEU A 903 28.60 24.71 -20.03
C LEU A 903 27.55 23.79 -20.67
N PRO A 904 27.19 22.66 -20.01
CA PRO A 904 26.12 21.81 -20.49
C PRO A 904 24.77 22.57 -20.50
N GLU A 905 24.03 22.47 -21.61
CA GLU A 905 22.66 22.96 -21.70
C GLU A 905 21.70 22.10 -20.88
N LEU A 906 20.63 22.67 -20.33
CA LEU A 906 19.69 21.93 -19.46
C LEU A 906 18.86 20.85 -20.21
N ILE A 907 18.93 20.77 -21.54
CA ILE A 907 18.19 19.81 -22.38
C ILE A 907 19.13 18.78 -23.05
N ALA A 908 20.44 18.86 -22.82
CA ALA A 908 21.44 18.04 -23.53
C ALA A 908 21.48 16.57 -23.09
#